data_AF-A0A817CR95-F1
#
_entry.id   AF-A0A817CR95-F1
#
_cell.length_a   1.000
_cell.length_b   1.000
_cell.length_c   1.000
_cell.angle_alpha   90.00
_cell.angle_beta   90.00
_cell.angle_gamma   90.00
#
_symmetry.space_group_name_H-M   'P 1'
#
loop_
_entity.id
_entity.type
_entity.pdbx_description
1 polymer ?
#
loop_
_entity_poly.entity_id
_entity_poly.type
_entity_poly.pdbx_seq_one_letter_code
_entity_poly.pdbx_strand_id
1 'polypeptide(L)'
;MKIFICLTILLQIFVLQVRTNECELTLNDEIQLTANDFIQSQQLCNTSNFSMTNRRRISITGRLLDYTTRCQKSISNANVEIIRIHSNPQLICSDLHHPNSHGYFNLTNVILRFNEKVLLRVTSPGYKTIYKKIRLPLSYERSEEKVVNYQIVLTIDTKQNQSQHDERMKSIVDRLLCQMTLDEKIGQLNLLSINFNADGAGITDNLREKIHRGGVGGILNTYTPKAVRQLQELAINSTRLKIPLIFGFDVIHGHKTIFPVPLGLSSTWNMTLIEQSARIAAREATADAINWVYSPMVDIARDPRWGRIVEGAGEDPWLGSQIAAAMVRGFQGHNLSLVDTVMSCFKHFALYGAAEGGRDYNTVDMSPLRMYEYYLPPYLAAVKAGAGSVMTSFNEINGIPSTGNQWLLNDLLRNQWNFTGFVVSDWNAVSEMTVHGLGNLQEVSVRAITAGVDMDMISEGFLTTLNKSIQEGKLTEQTINQACRRVLEAKYKLGLFDDPFRYINESRAQTDLFTQENRLAAKDFARRSFVLLKNDKQILPLSRSNLTIALVGPLADDQRNLLGAWKAAGEYNQTVSVIEGINQLLGKNIQILHAKGANFVEDLNMLKILNAYGRDVILDNRTATEMIDEALQAANKSDVIVAVVGETRGMSGEARSRGDIGLPDCQKVLLQALFNIGKPVVIVLMNGRPLTLTWEDQYATAILETWFAGTETGNAIAEVLFGYYNPAGKLTATFPRSVGQIPLYYNHKNTGRPYNSSDILYTDTSRFIDIPNDPLYPFGYGLSYTTFTFGPLNVDKTKLHGDADRLTIRVVLSNTGAYDGEEVVQLYIADPVASVTRAVRELKNFQKVFLRTQERKEISFLITTDDLKFFDSHLNYIWEEGAFNIYIGPDSVNTQSLFIEKNELNRLQDIVDIATLQHGSRNVLHDLAFTLIEGEKIKQAEKIFRTPWLKARNSRINLHALLFADSNNLDALIEAIKLTRNLPGVNQSQLFTSAIRVALRLNQSDMIDWLIKEIQENRIQLDIRIKKYLDAHLLSKGLDPLNIEAYKSQNKNEKDSISSASDDYDGMNILLSL
;
A
#
# COMPACT_ATOMS: atom_id res chain seq x y z
N MET A 1 48.00 -10.94 -54.09
CA MET A 1 48.01 -10.48 -52.68
C MET A 1 46.82 -9.60 -52.32
N LYS A 2 46.52 -8.49 -53.02
CA LYS A 2 45.37 -7.62 -52.69
C LYS A 2 43.98 -8.31 -52.79
N ILE A 3 43.78 -9.19 -53.77
CA ILE A 3 42.54 -9.97 -53.90
C ILE A 3 42.42 -11.03 -52.79
N PHE A 4 43.55 -11.64 -52.38
CA PHE A 4 43.56 -12.61 -51.30
C PHE A 4 43.26 -11.93 -49.95
N ILE A 5 43.84 -10.76 -49.68
CA ILE A 5 43.54 -9.95 -48.47
C ILE A 5 42.08 -9.48 -48.46
N CYS A 6 41.52 -9.05 -49.59
CA CYS A 6 40.08 -8.74 -49.67
C CYS A 6 39.21 -9.98 -49.46
N LEU A 7 39.60 -11.16 -49.96
CA LEU A 7 38.85 -12.39 -49.71
C LEU A 7 38.96 -12.83 -48.25
N THR A 8 40.12 -12.69 -47.58
CA THR A 8 40.24 -13.04 -46.16
C THR A 8 39.53 -12.05 -45.26
N ILE A 9 39.51 -10.76 -45.61
CA ILE A 9 38.73 -9.74 -44.90
C ILE A 9 37.24 -9.94 -45.16
N LEU A 10 36.81 -10.28 -46.37
CA LEU A 10 35.42 -10.64 -46.65
C LEU A 10 35.02 -11.95 -45.97
N LEU A 11 35.90 -12.97 -45.91
CA LEU A 11 35.64 -14.20 -45.18
C LEU A 11 35.66 -13.97 -43.66
N GLN A 12 36.51 -13.10 -43.13
CA GLN A 12 36.50 -12.74 -41.71
C GLN A 12 35.31 -11.86 -41.37
N ILE A 13 34.88 -10.95 -42.24
CA ILE A 13 33.64 -10.18 -42.07
C ILE A 13 32.42 -11.10 -42.21
N PHE A 14 32.45 -12.08 -43.11
CA PHE A 14 31.39 -13.08 -43.27
C PHE A 14 31.36 -14.06 -42.09
N VAL A 15 32.51 -14.47 -41.54
CA VAL A 15 32.60 -15.32 -40.35
C VAL A 15 32.33 -14.52 -39.06
N LEU A 16 32.63 -13.21 -39.01
CA LEU A 16 32.18 -12.32 -37.92
C LEU A 16 30.68 -11.98 -38.03
N GLN A 17 30.11 -11.87 -39.24
CA GLN A 17 28.66 -11.71 -39.44
C GLN A 17 27.89 -13.01 -39.19
N VAL A 18 28.50 -14.17 -39.44
CA VAL A 18 27.92 -15.48 -39.13
C VAL A 18 28.09 -15.83 -37.64
N ARG A 19 29.04 -15.24 -36.91
CA ARG A 19 29.15 -15.36 -35.44
C ARG A 19 28.43 -14.28 -34.63
N THR A 20 27.73 -13.34 -35.26
CA THR A 20 26.99 -12.25 -34.54
C THR A 20 25.48 -12.27 -34.75
N ASN A 21 24.90 -13.42 -35.15
CA ASN A 21 23.45 -13.55 -35.35
C ASN A 21 22.82 -14.74 -34.63
N GLU A 22 23.41 -15.24 -33.54
CA GLU A 22 22.76 -16.27 -32.73
C GLU A 22 22.16 -15.67 -31.46
N CYS A 23 20.89 -15.25 -31.56
CA CYS A 23 20.03 -15.23 -30.37
C CYS A 23 19.72 -16.69 -30.03
N GLU A 24 20.46 -17.28 -29.10
CA GLU A 24 20.16 -18.62 -28.57
C GLU A 24 19.10 -18.49 -27.47
N LEU A 25 17.91 -19.05 -27.71
CA LEU A 25 16.91 -19.27 -26.66
C LEU A 25 17.48 -20.34 -25.70
N THR A 26 17.74 -19.96 -24.46
CA THR A 26 18.13 -20.91 -23.39
C THR A 26 17.08 -20.86 -22.27
N LEU A 27 16.79 -22.02 -21.68
CA LEU A 27 15.77 -22.18 -20.63
C LEU A 27 16.41 -22.92 -19.45
N ASN A 28 16.36 -22.34 -18.25
CA ASN A 28 16.90 -23.01 -17.06
C ASN A 28 16.08 -24.26 -16.68
N ASP A 29 16.80 -25.29 -16.24
CA ASP A 29 16.40 -26.53 -15.54
C ASP A 29 15.27 -27.38 -16.14
N GLU A 30 15.65 -28.29 -17.05
CA GLU A 30 15.67 -29.76 -16.93
C GLU A 30 15.85 -30.34 -18.35
N ILE A 31 16.99 -31.03 -18.55
CA ILE A 31 17.50 -31.77 -19.72
C ILE A 31 17.23 -31.13 -21.10
N GLN A 32 18.23 -30.43 -21.63
CA GLN A 32 18.35 -30.13 -23.07
C GLN A 32 18.53 -31.43 -23.86
N LEU A 33 17.63 -31.74 -24.80
CA LEU A 33 17.78 -32.82 -25.78
C LEU A 33 18.25 -32.22 -27.11
N THR A 34 19.18 -32.87 -27.81
CA THR A 34 19.74 -32.37 -29.07
C THR A 34 19.02 -32.99 -30.27
N ALA A 35 18.99 -32.28 -31.41
CA ALA A 35 18.26 -32.72 -32.61
C ALA A 35 18.73 -34.10 -33.16
N ASN A 36 19.95 -34.54 -32.83
CA ASN A 36 20.48 -35.84 -33.24
C ASN A 36 19.87 -37.01 -32.46
N ASP A 37 19.22 -36.77 -31.33
CA ASP A 37 18.62 -37.83 -30.50
C ASP A 37 17.28 -38.38 -31.08
N PHE A 38 16.81 -37.84 -32.22
CA PHE A 38 15.44 -38.06 -32.70
C PHE A 38 15.29 -38.39 -34.19
N ILE A 39 16.40 -38.56 -34.91
CA ILE A 39 16.36 -38.91 -36.35
C ILE A 39 16.12 -40.42 -36.49
N GLN A 40 14.93 -40.91 -36.12
CA GLN A 40 14.42 -42.22 -36.58
C GLN A 40 12.94 -42.51 -36.28
N SER A 41 12.01 -41.57 -36.41
CA SER A 41 10.59 -41.90 -36.70
C SER A 41 9.73 -40.63 -36.89
N GLN A 42 9.58 -40.15 -38.12
CA GLN A 42 8.42 -39.34 -38.49
C GLN A 42 7.36 -40.26 -39.10
N GLN A 43 6.42 -40.72 -38.28
CA GLN A 43 5.11 -41.16 -38.77
C GLN A 43 4.08 -40.16 -38.27
N LEU A 44 3.51 -39.37 -39.19
CA LEU A 44 2.40 -38.46 -38.92
C LEU A 44 1.14 -39.29 -38.59
N CYS A 45 0.49 -38.96 -37.48
CA CYS A 45 -0.66 -39.71 -36.96
C CYS A 45 -1.83 -39.71 -37.96
N ASN A 46 -2.11 -40.86 -38.60
CA ASN A 46 -3.43 -41.13 -39.16
C ASN A 46 -4.37 -41.58 -38.03
N THR A 47 -5.57 -41.01 -38.04
CA THR A 47 -6.65 -41.15 -37.06
C THR A 47 -6.83 -42.58 -36.55
N SER A 48 -6.47 -42.81 -35.28
CA SER A 48 -6.76 -44.08 -34.58
C SER A 48 -7.55 -43.82 -33.30
N ASN A 49 -8.75 -44.39 -33.26
CA ASN A 49 -9.65 -44.41 -32.11
C ASN A 49 -9.04 -45.25 -30.98
N PHE A 50 -8.37 -44.61 -30.02
CA PHE A 50 -7.92 -45.27 -28.79
C PHE A 50 -8.96 -45.14 -27.67
N SER A 51 -9.27 -46.27 -27.03
CA SER A 51 -10.33 -46.40 -26.03
C SER A 51 -10.15 -45.52 -24.78
N MET A 52 -11.29 -45.17 -24.20
CA MET A 52 -11.48 -44.21 -23.13
C MET A 52 -11.24 -44.87 -21.77
N THR A 53 -10.51 -44.21 -20.87
CA THR A 53 -10.77 -44.34 -19.41
C THR A 53 -10.02 -43.31 -18.56
N ASN A 54 -8.89 -42.75 -19.00
CA ASN A 54 -8.07 -41.88 -18.13
C ASN A 54 -7.42 -40.71 -18.90
N ARG A 55 -8.19 -39.65 -19.16
CA ARG A 55 -7.77 -38.44 -19.88
C ARG A 55 -8.13 -37.19 -19.06
N ARG A 56 -7.24 -36.20 -18.95
CA ARG A 56 -7.56 -34.86 -18.39
C ARG A 56 -7.38 -33.78 -19.46
N ARG A 57 -8.28 -32.80 -19.43
CA ARG A 57 -8.21 -31.58 -20.25
C ARG A 57 -7.37 -30.54 -19.50
N ILE A 58 -6.35 -30.03 -20.15
CA ILE A 58 -5.49 -28.97 -19.61
C ILE A 58 -5.48 -27.76 -20.54
N SER A 59 -5.29 -26.58 -19.95
CA SER A 59 -4.99 -25.37 -20.69
C SER A 59 -3.57 -24.94 -20.36
N ILE A 60 -2.75 -24.76 -21.40
CA ILE A 60 -1.37 -24.27 -21.25
C ILE A 60 -1.31 -22.89 -21.91
N THR A 61 -0.99 -21.87 -21.11
CA THR A 61 -0.75 -20.52 -21.61
C THR A 61 0.71 -20.15 -21.41
N GLY A 62 1.29 -19.52 -22.42
CA GLY A 62 2.66 -19.04 -22.34
C GLY A 62 2.90 -17.83 -23.23
N ARG A 63 4.00 -17.15 -22.95
CA ARG A 63 4.46 -15.96 -23.66
C ARG A 63 5.91 -16.17 -24.08
N LEU A 64 6.21 -15.94 -25.36
CA LEU A 64 7.58 -15.81 -25.82
C LEU A 64 8.06 -14.38 -25.52
N LEU A 65 9.07 -14.24 -24.67
CA LEU A 65 9.69 -12.95 -24.36
C LEU A 65 11.06 -12.87 -25.05
N ASP A 66 11.21 -11.87 -25.92
CA ASP A 66 12.50 -11.42 -26.46
C ASP A 66 12.55 -9.90 -26.25
N TYR A 67 13.64 -9.42 -25.66
CA TYR A 67 13.85 -8.01 -25.32
C TYR A 67 14.71 -7.26 -26.35
N THR A 68 14.91 -7.82 -27.54
CA THR A 68 15.67 -7.20 -28.63
C THR A 68 14.77 -6.74 -29.80
N THR A 69 14.94 -5.50 -30.28
CA THR A 69 14.10 -4.89 -31.34
C THR A 69 14.26 -5.50 -32.73
N ARG A 70 15.33 -6.27 -32.99
CA ARG A 70 15.55 -6.95 -34.28
C ARG A 70 14.74 -8.24 -34.44
N CYS A 71 14.25 -8.84 -33.35
CA CYS A 71 13.65 -10.17 -33.34
C CYS A 71 12.11 -10.17 -33.26
N GLN A 72 11.49 -9.04 -32.92
CA GLN A 72 10.03 -8.92 -32.76
C GLN A 72 9.22 -9.26 -34.03
N LYS A 73 9.78 -9.02 -35.22
CA LYS A 73 9.16 -9.36 -36.51
C LYS A 73 9.18 -10.86 -36.84
N SER A 74 10.05 -11.64 -36.20
CA SER A 74 10.19 -13.08 -36.43
C SER A 74 9.31 -13.92 -35.48
N ILE A 75 8.98 -13.37 -34.31
CA ILE A 75 8.21 -14.05 -33.25
C ILE A 75 6.74 -14.25 -33.63
N SER A 76 6.17 -13.35 -34.43
CA SER A 76 4.81 -13.53 -35.00
C SER A 76 4.70 -14.70 -35.97
N ASN A 77 5.84 -15.25 -36.44
CA ASN A 77 5.92 -16.43 -37.32
C ASN A 77 6.51 -17.66 -36.60
N ALA A 78 6.68 -17.61 -35.29
CA ALA A 78 7.16 -18.76 -34.51
C ALA A 78 6.07 -19.82 -34.39
N ASN A 79 6.47 -21.08 -34.38
CA ASN A 79 5.63 -22.26 -34.25
C ASN A 79 5.93 -22.95 -32.93
N VAL A 80 4.89 -23.19 -32.13
CA VAL A 80 4.97 -24.07 -30.96
C VAL A 80 4.28 -25.38 -31.31
N GLU A 81 5.05 -26.46 -31.37
CA GLU A 81 4.55 -27.83 -31.55
C GLU A 81 4.54 -28.56 -30.21
N ILE A 82 3.39 -29.15 -29.85
CA ILE A 82 3.28 -30.07 -28.72
C ILE A 82 3.57 -31.47 -29.21
N ILE A 83 4.71 -32.03 -28.85
CA ILE A 83 5.09 -33.41 -29.15
C ILE A 83 4.71 -34.29 -27.95
N ARG A 84 3.72 -35.17 -28.13
CA ARG A 84 3.35 -36.17 -27.12
C ARG A 84 4.23 -37.40 -27.29
N ILE A 85 4.93 -37.79 -26.21
CA ILE A 85 5.81 -38.96 -26.21
C ILE A 85 5.07 -40.10 -25.49
N HIS A 86 4.61 -41.10 -26.24
CA HIS A 86 4.09 -42.33 -25.65
C HIS A 86 5.23 -43.20 -25.10
N SER A 87 4.92 -44.01 -24.09
CA SER A 87 5.85 -44.98 -23.49
C SER A 87 6.25 -46.13 -24.44
N ASN A 88 5.75 -46.15 -25.68
CA ASN A 88 6.10 -47.12 -26.70
C ASN A 88 6.89 -46.40 -27.83
N PRO A 89 8.01 -46.95 -28.34
CA PRO A 89 9.05 -46.16 -29.03
C PRO A 89 8.71 -45.57 -30.42
N GLN A 90 7.46 -45.62 -30.89
CA GLN A 90 7.17 -45.42 -32.33
C GLN A 90 5.99 -44.50 -32.68
N LEU A 91 5.42 -43.73 -31.74
CA LEU A 91 4.38 -42.75 -32.09
C LEU A 91 4.61 -41.39 -31.43
N ILE A 92 4.72 -40.37 -32.27
CA ILE A 92 4.74 -38.95 -31.91
C ILE A 92 3.50 -38.32 -32.54
N CYS A 93 2.57 -37.83 -31.73
CA CYS A 93 1.51 -36.97 -32.25
C CYS A 93 1.84 -35.52 -31.92
N SER A 94 1.76 -34.66 -32.95
CA SER A 94 2.08 -33.23 -32.89
C SER A 94 0.85 -32.38 -33.16
N ASP A 95 0.56 -31.44 -32.26
CA ASP A 95 -0.42 -30.37 -32.50
C ASP A 95 0.36 -29.05 -32.68
N LEU A 96 0.13 -28.34 -33.79
CA LEU A 96 0.83 -27.10 -34.16
C LEU A 96 -0.01 -25.87 -33.79
N HIS A 97 0.60 -24.90 -33.11
CA HIS A 97 -0.06 -23.67 -32.69
C HIS A 97 0.77 -22.43 -33.00
N HIS A 98 0.07 -21.36 -33.39
CA HIS A 98 0.66 -20.06 -33.71
C HIS A 98 0.37 -19.04 -32.60
N PRO A 99 1.34 -18.19 -32.22
CA PRO A 99 1.11 -17.10 -31.30
C PRO A 99 0.26 -16.00 -31.94
N ASN A 100 -0.46 -15.23 -31.12
CA ASN A 100 -1.13 -14.01 -31.56
C ASN A 100 -0.12 -12.88 -31.86
N SER A 101 -0.60 -11.73 -32.31
CA SER A 101 0.22 -10.54 -32.63
C SER A 101 1.08 -10.00 -31.47
N HIS A 102 0.85 -10.50 -30.24
CA HIS A 102 1.55 -10.11 -29.02
C HIS A 102 2.48 -11.22 -28.48
N GLY A 103 2.70 -12.31 -29.24
CA GLY A 103 3.60 -13.41 -28.86
C GLY A 103 3.02 -14.40 -27.84
N TYR A 104 1.70 -14.36 -27.60
CA TYR A 104 1.01 -15.30 -26.70
C TYR A 104 0.46 -16.49 -27.46
N PHE A 105 0.68 -17.68 -26.91
CA PHE A 105 0.00 -18.90 -27.36
C PHE A 105 -0.93 -19.38 -26.25
N ASN A 106 -2.14 -19.79 -26.66
CA ASN A 106 -3.12 -20.40 -25.77
C ASN A 106 -3.50 -21.77 -26.32
N LEU A 107 -3.15 -22.80 -25.55
CA LEU A 107 -3.39 -24.20 -25.87
C LEU A 107 -4.58 -24.66 -25.03
N THR A 108 -5.79 -24.41 -25.52
CA THR A 108 -7.00 -24.89 -24.85
C THR A 108 -7.33 -26.31 -25.28
N ASN A 109 -7.93 -27.08 -24.37
CA ASN A 109 -8.45 -28.41 -24.63
C ASN A 109 -7.43 -29.51 -24.97
N VAL A 110 -6.15 -29.36 -24.58
CA VAL A 110 -5.17 -30.43 -24.75
C VAL A 110 -5.54 -31.59 -23.83
N ILE A 111 -5.72 -32.78 -24.41
CA ILE A 111 -6.14 -33.97 -23.67
C ILE A 111 -4.92 -34.87 -23.44
N LEU A 112 -4.44 -34.99 -22.21
CA LEU A 112 -3.29 -35.85 -21.86
C LEU A 112 -3.73 -37.05 -21.00
N ARG A 113 -3.00 -38.17 -21.11
CA ARG A 113 -3.12 -39.28 -20.16
C ARG A 113 -2.33 -38.97 -18.89
N PHE A 114 -2.75 -39.55 -17.76
CA PHE A 114 -2.25 -39.27 -16.41
C PHE A 114 -0.72 -39.42 -16.20
N ASN A 115 0.02 -40.03 -17.14
CA ASN A 115 1.47 -40.24 -17.06
C ASN A 115 2.24 -39.84 -18.33
N GLU A 116 1.63 -39.06 -19.23
CA GLU A 116 2.29 -38.64 -20.48
C GLU A 116 3.34 -37.53 -20.26
N LYS A 117 4.51 -37.70 -20.88
CA LYS A 117 5.53 -36.65 -20.98
C LYS A 117 5.24 -35.82 -22.22
N VAL A 118 5.16 -34.52 -22.04
CA VAL A 118 4.97 -33.57 -23.14
C VAL A 118 6.29 -32.86 -23.41
N LEU A 119 6.68 -32.83 -24.68
CA LEU A 119 7.82 -32.07 -25.15
C LEU A 119 7.29 -30.90 -25.97
N LEU A 120 7.61 -29.68 -25.56
CA LEU A 120 7.37 -28.50 -26.37
C LEU A 120 8.53 -28.32 -27.33
N ARG A 121 8.25 -28.30 -28.63
CA ARG A 121 9.19 -27.92 -29.67
C ARG A 121 8.84 -26.51 -30.14
N VAL A 122 9.77 -25.57 -29.95
CA VAL A 122 9.62 -24.20 -30.45
C VAL A 122 10.51 -24.03 -31.67
N THR A 123 9.91 -23.66 -32.80
CA THR A 123 10.61 -23.44 -34.07
C THR A 123 10.32 -22.03 -34.55
N SER A 124 11.35 -21.20 -34.78
CA SER A 124 11.19 -19.85 -35.33
C SER A 124 12.08 -19.71 -36.58
N PRO A 125 11.59 -19.15 -37.71
CA PRO A 125 12.39 -18.99 -38.93
C PRO A 125 13.68 -18.20 -38.65
N GLY A 126 14.83 -18.81 -38.94
CA GLY A 126 16.15 -18.22 -38.69
C GLY A 126 16.75 -18.49 -37.30
N TYR A 127 16.11 -19.31 -36.47
CA TYR A 127 16.57 -19.66 -35.11
C TYR A 127 16.72 -21.18 -34.93
N LYS A 128 17.53 -21.58 -33.94
CA LYS A 128 17.70 -22.97 -33.53
C LYS A 128 16.40 -23.50 -32.91
N THR A 129 15.97 -24.69 -33.33
CA THR A 129 14.79 -25.37 -32.75
C THR A 129 15.10 -25.82 -31.33
N ILE A 130 14.19 -25.56 -30.40
CA ILE A 130 14.40 -25.89 -28.98
C ILE A 130 13.31 -26.81 -28.48
N TYR A 131 13.73 -27.75 -27.65
CA TYR A 131 12.89 -28.76 -27.04
C TYR A 131 12.89 -28.55 -25.52
N LYS A 132 11.70 -28.40 -24.91
CA LYS A 132 11.54 -28.36 -23.45
C LYS A 132 10.59 -29.46 -23.00
N LYS A 133 11.08 -30.30 -22.10
CA LYS A 133 10.28 -31.37 -21.50
C LYS A 133 9.52 -30.82 -20.31
N ILE A 134 8.20 -31.04 -20.31
CA ILE A 134 7.34 -30.65 -19.19
C ILE A 134 6.78 -31.92 -18.57
N ARG A 135 6.97 -32.05 -17.25
CA ARG A 135 6.28 -33.04 -16.43
C ARG A 135 5.27 -32.29 -15.57
N LEU A 136 3.98 -32.44 -15.87
CA LEU A 136 2.94 -31.82 -15.07
C LEU A 136 2.87 -32.55 -13.71
N PRO A 137 2.80 -31.82 -12.58
CA PRO A 137 2.77 -32.44 -11.26
C PRO A 137 1.48 -33.25 -11.06
N LEU A 138 1.62 -34.40 -10.40
CA LEU A 138 0.52 -35.25 -9.97
C LEU A 138 -0.28 -34.51 -8.88
N SER A 139 -1.43 -33.92 -9.21
CA SER A 139 -2.39 -33.58 -8.16
C SER A 139 -3.15 -34.84 -7.77
N TYR A 140 -2.82 -35.38 -6.59
CA TYR A 140 -3.53 -36.50 -5.98
C TYR A 140 -4.83 -35.97 -5.34
N GLU A 141 -5.75 -35.45 -6.15
CA GLU A 141 -7.11 -35.16 -5.71
C GLU A 141 -8.10 -35.84 -6.65
N ARG A 142 -8.81 -36.81 -6.07
CA ARG A 142 -10.02 -37.41 -6.62
C ARG A 142 -11.12 -36.33 -6.69
N SER A 143 -11.97 -36.52 -7.69
CA SER A 143 -13.26 -35.87 -7.96
C SER A 143 -13.28 -34.42 -8.47
N GLU A 144 -13.80 -34.33 -9.70
CA GLU A 144 -14.43 -33.18 -10.39
C GLU A 144 -13.53 -32.20 -11.16
N GLU A 145 -14.03 -31.87 -12.36
CA GLU A 145 -13.34 -31.32 -13.53
C GLU A 145 -12.83 -29.87 -13.37
N LYS A 146 -11.83 -29.64 -12.52
CA LYS A 146 -11.09 -28.37 -12.51
C LYS A 146 -9.95 -28.38 -13.52
N VAL A 147 -10.09 -27.61 -14.60
CA VAL A 147 -8.99 -27.29 -15.52
C VAL A 147 -7.98 -26.44 -14.75
N VAL A 148 -6.83 -27.01 -14.43
CA VAL A 148 -5.72 -26.26 -13.81
C VAL A 148 -4.99 -25.51 -14.93
N ASN A 149 -5.06 -24.18 -14.90
CA ASN A 149 -4.30 -23.32 -15.80
C ASN A 149 -2.88 -23.17 -15.25
N TYR A 150 -1.89 -23.73 -15.93
CA TYR A 150 -0.48 -23.48 -15.63
C TYR A 150 0.02 -22.35 -16.54
N GLN A 151 0.56 -21.30 -15.94
CA GLN A 151 1.28 -20.24 -16.66
C GLN A 151 2.75 -20.65 -16.78
N ILE A 152 3.21 -20.88 -18.01
CA ILE A 152 4.63 -21.12 -18.28
C ILE A 152 5.21 -19.86 -18.93
N VAL A 153 6.01 -19.13 -18.16
CA VAL A 153 6.77 -17.98 -18.66
C VAL A 153 8.13 -18.48 -19.15
N LEU A 154 8.42 -18.27 -20.43
CA LEU A 154 9.73 -18.55 -21.01
C LEU A 154 10.52 -17.24 -21.02
N THR A 155 11.45 -17.10 -20.09
CA THR A 155 12.33 -15.93 -19.98
C THR A 155 13.67 -16.25 -20.62
N ILE A 156 14.11 -15.42 -21.57
CA ILE A 156 15.46 -15.48 -22.15
C ILE A 156 16.35 -14.55 -21.33
N ASP A 157 17.41 -15.08 -20.71
CA ASP A 157 18.38 -14.28 -19.94
C ASP A 157 19.52 -13.80 -20.86
N THR A 158 19.65 -12.50 -21.05
CA THR A 158 20.65 -11.89 -21.96
C THR A 158 21.77 -11.20 -21.18
N LYS A 159 22.49 -11.94 -20.33
CA LYS A 159 23.65 -11.38 -19.58
C LYS A 159 24.79 -10.87 -20.47
N GLN A 160 24.87 -11.28 -21.74
CA GLN A 160 25.99 -10.92 -22.62
C GLN A 160 25.84 -9.55 -23.32
N ASN A 161 24.63 -8.97 -23.42
CA ASN A 161 24.40 -7.69 -24.11
C ASN A 161 24.47 -6.46 -23.20
N GLN A 162 24.16 -6.60 -21.90
CA GLN A 162 24.14 -5.47 -20.97
C GLN A 162 25.54 -4.92 -20.71
N SER A 163 26.55 -5.79 -20.57
CA SER A 163 27.95 -5.37 -20.39
C SER A 163 28.48 -4.58 -21.60
N GLN A 164 28.11 -4.96 -22.83
CA GLN A 164 28.52 -4.26 -24.04
C GLN A 164 27.84 -2.89 -24.21
N HIS A 165 26.56 -2.80 -23.82
CA HIS A 165 25.83 -1.53 -23.82
C HIS A 165 26.42 -0.54 -22.79
N ASP A 166 26.75 -1.03 -21.60
CA ASP A 166 27.37 -0.23 -20.54
C ASP A 166 28.77 0.27 -20.93
N GLU A 167 29.57 -0.56 -21.63
CA GLU A 167 30.86 -0.15 -22.19
C GLU A 167 30.72 0.94 -23.28
N ARG A 168 29.70 0.83 -24.15
CA ARG A 168 29.43 1.84 -25.19
C ARG A 168 29.01 3.18 -24.58
N MET A 169 28.07 3.15 -23.63
CA MET A 169 27.64 4.34 -22.89
C MET A 169 28.85 5.01 -22.23
N LYS A 170 29.63 4.23 -21.47
CA LYS A 170 30.84 4.71 -20.80
C LYS A 170 31.81 5.36 -21.79
N SER A 171 32.09 4.73 -22.92
CA SER A 171 33.00 5.27 -23.95
C SER A 171 32.52 6.60 -24.54
N ILE A 172 31.21 6.72 -24.82
CA ILE A 172 30.62 7.94 -25.37
C ILE A 172 30.67 9.08 -24.35
N VAL A 173 30.26 8.81 -23.11
CA VAL A 173 30.24 9.80 -22.04
C VAL A 173 31.67 10.23 -21.65
N ASP A 174 32.61 9.29 -21.54
CA ASP A 174 34.03 9.57 -21.29
C ASP A 174 34.60 10.53 -22.36
N ARG A 175 34.34 10.23 -23.63
CA ARG A 175 34.80 11.06 -24.75
C ARG A 175 34.18 12.45 -24.73
N LEU A 176 32.88 12.54 -24.46
CA LEU A 176 32.17 13.82 -24.41
C LEU A 176 32.71 14.68 -23.28
N LEU A 177 32.86 14.13 -22.07
CA LEU A 177 33.44 14.83 -20.92
C LEU A 177 34.86 15.34 -21.19
N CYS A 178 35.70 14.56 -21.89
CA CYS A 178 37.03 14.99 -22.30
C CYS A 178 37.01 16.15 -23.31
N GLN A 179 35.95 16.28 -24.11
CA GLN A 179 35.82 17.35 -25.10
C GLN A 179 35.20 18.62 -24.53
N MET A 180 34.48 18.53 -23.40
CA MET A 180 33.77 19.65 -22.79
C MET A 180 34.69 20.62 -22.04
N THR A 181 34.40 21.91 -22.12
CA THR A 181 34.96 22.92 -21.22
C THR A 181 34.33 22.81 -19.84
N LEU A 182 34.93 23.44 -18.83
CA LEU A 182 34.35 23.51 -17.49
C LEU A 182 32.94 24.13 -17.50
N ASP A 183 32.75 25.22 -18.25
CA ASP A 183 31.46 25.91 -18.34
C ASP A 183 30.38 25.05 -19.02
N GLU A 184 30.73 24.25 -20.03
CA GLU A 184 29.78 23.31 -20.65
C GLU A 184 29.39 22.18 -19.68
N LYS A 185 30.34 21.71 -18.85
CA LYS A 185 30.06 20.69 -17.83
C LYS A 185 29.11 21.23 -16.76
N ILE A 186 29.37 22.46 -16.27
CA ILE A 186 28.48 23.17 -15.34
C ILE A 186 27.12 23.42 -16.02
N GLY A 187 27.11 23.76 -17.30
CA GLY A 187 25.89 24.00 -18.08
C GLY A 187 24.97 22.78 -18.15
N GLN A 188 25.52 21.56 -18.18
CA GLN A 188 24.71 20.33 -18.09
C GLN A 188 23.98 20.17 -16.77
N LEU A 189 24.43 20.84 -15.70
CA LEU A 189 23.84 20.76 -14.38
C LEU A 189 22.71 21.78 -14.19
N ASN A 190 22.44 22.65 -15.17
CA ASN A 190 21.44 23.71 -15.05
C ASN A 190 20.09 23.28 -15.63
N LEU A 191 19.02 23.45 -14.85
CA LEU A 191 17.65 23.12 -15.23
C LEU A 191 16.75 24.35 -15.08
N LEU A 192 16.19 24.83 -16.20
CA LEU A 192 15.40 26.06 -16.26
C LEU A 192 13.93 25.79 -16.60
N SER A 193 13.01 26.59 -16.07
CA SER A 193 11.60 26.58 -16.44
C SER A 193 11.32 27.68 -17.46
N ILE A 194 10.38 27.40 -18.36
CA ILE A 194 9.83 28.40 -19.29
C ILE A 194 8.33 28.45 -19.05
N ASN A 195 7.75 29.65 -19.09
CA ASN A 195 6.29 29.80 -19.06
C ASN A 195 5.72 29.10 -20.30
N PHE A 196 4.85 28.12 -20.09
CA PHE A 196 4.26 27.32 -21.16
C PHE A 196 3.49 28.22 -22.15
N ASN A 197 3.96 28.24 -23.39
CA ASN A 197 3.28 28.85 -24.53
C ASN A 197 3.29 27.83 -25.67
N ALA A 198 2.11 27.31 -26.04
CA ALA A 198 1.96 26.22 -27.01
C ALA A 198 2.48 26.55 -28.43
N ASP A 199 2.64 27.83 -28.75
CA ASP A 199 3.16 28.34 -30.02
C ASP A 199 4.69 28.54 -30.03
N GLY A 200 5.34 28.44 -28.86
CA GLY A 200 6.77 28.73 -28.68
C GLY A 200 7.08 30.16 -28.21
N ALA A 201 6.07 30.99 -27.91
CA ALA A 201 6.24 32.39 -27.51
C ALA A 201 6.91 32.61 -26.13
N GLY A 202 7.49 31.58 -25.51
CA GLY A 202 8.20 31.64 -24.23
C GLY A 202 9.72 31.75 -24.32
N ILE A 203 10.32 31.60 -25.50
CA ILE A 203 11.77 31.60 -25.67
C ILE A 203 12.30 33.04 -25.67
N THR A 204 12.90 33.46 -24.55
CA THR A 204 13.54 34.78 -24.40
C THR A 204 14.95 34.82 -24.99
N ASP A 205 15.45 36.01 -25.35
CA ASP A 205 16.83 36.16 -25.85
C ASP A 205 17.88 35.73 -24.82
N ASN A 206 17.62 35.98 -23.53
CA ASN A 206 18.47 35.50 -22.44
C ASN A 206 18.55 33.96 -22.41
N LEU A 207 17.43 33.27 -22.61
CA LEU A 207 17.43 31.81 -22.69
C LEU A 207 18.16 31.31 -23.94
N ARG A 208 17.95 31.94 -25.10
CA ARG A 208 18.67 31.60 -26.34
C ARG A 208 20.18 31.70 -26.14
N GLU A 209 20.63 32.78 -25.54
CA GLU A 209 22.05 33.01 -25.25
C GLU A 209 22.60 31.96 -24.29
N LYS A 210 21.86 31.64 -23.22
CA LYS A 210 22.24 30.57 -22.28
C LYS A 210 22.35 29.21 -22.95
N ILE A 211 21.43 28.87 -23.87
CA ILE A 211 21.52 27.63 -24.65
C ILE A 211 22.72 27.69 -25.59
N HIS A 212 22.91 28.79 -26.34
CA HIS A 212 23.99 28.97 -27.32
C HIS A 212 25.38 28.72 -26.71
N ARG A 213 25.61 29.23 -25.48
CA ARG A 213 26.86 29.01 -24.73
C ARG A 213 26.98 27.63 -24.06
N GLY A 214 26.02 26.71 -24.27
CA GLY A 214 25.99 25.38 -23.64
C GLY A 214 25.63 25.38 -22.16
N GLY A 215 25.01 26.45 -21.65
CA GLY A 215 24.71 26.69 -20.23
C GLY A 215 23.37 26.11 -19.73
N VAL A 216 22.75 25.19 -20.46
CA VAL A 216 21.46 24.58 -20.11
C VAL A 216 21.52 23.07 -20.36
N GLY A 217 21.22 22.28 -19.34
CA GLY A 217 21.20 20.82 -19.39
C GLY A 217 19.80 20.27 -19.64
N GLY A 218 18.77 20.93 -19.12
CA GLY A 218 17.38 20.55 -19.31
C GLY A 218 16.42 21.72 -19.16
N ILE A 219 15.18 21.50 -19.59
CA ILE A 219 14.07 22.43 -19.47
C ILE A 219 12.91 21.73 -18.77
N LEU A 220 12.18 22.45 -17.92
CA LEU A 220 10.92 21.97 -17.36
C LEU A 220 9.72 22.85 -17.73
N ASN A 221 8.52 22.31 -17.50
CA ASN A 221 7.22 22.98 -17.71
C ASN A 221 6.93 23.39 -19.17
N THR A 222 7.70 22.86 -20.13
CA THR A 222 7.45 23.04 -21.56
C THR A 222 7.12 21.69 -22.18
N TYR A 223 5.91 21.56 -22.69
CA TYR A 223 5.41 20.39 -23.42
C TYR A 223 4.88 20.82 -24.80
N THR A 224 4.35 19.88 -25.57
CA THR A 224 4.03 19.96 -27.01
C THR A 224 5.21 19.72 -27.93
N PRO A 225 5.06 18.86 -28.97
CA PRO A 225 6.12 18.61 -29.94
C PRO A 225 6.65 19.90 -30.57
N LYS A 226 5.80 20.88 -30.88
CA LYS A 226 6.22 22.13 -31.52
C LYS A 226 7.13 22.97 -30.62
N ALA A 227 6.73 23.21 -29.37
CA ALA A 227 7.53 24.03 -28.45
C ALA A 227 8.84 23.34 -28.07
N VAL A 228 8.77 22.04 -27.78
CA VAL A 228 9.95 21.22 -27.43
C VAL A 228 10.92 21.14 -28.61
N ARG A 229 10.42 21.04 -29.84
CA ARG A 229 11.24 21.05 -31.06
C ARG A 229 12.08 22.30 -31.21
N GLN A 230 11.50 23.48 -31.00
CA GLN A 230 12.24 24.74 -31.12
C GLN A 230 13.43 24.79 -30.16
N LEU A 231 13.23 24.38 -28.90
CA LEU A 231 14.29 24.33 -27.89
C LEU A 231 15.36 23.29 -28.22
N GLN A 232 14.94 22.11 -28.67
CA GLN A 232 15.88 21.05 -29.04
C GLN A 232 16.68 21.44 -30.30
N GLU A 233 16.06 22.06 -31.30
CA GLU A 233 16.77 22.59 -32.48
C GLU A 233 17.78 23.67 -32.11
N LEU A 234 17.48 24.56 -31.16
CA LEU A 234 18.46 25.53 -30.64
C LEU A 234 19.66 24.81 -30.01
N ALA A 235 19.44 23.80 -29.17
CA ALA A 235 20.52 23.04 -28.56
C ALA A 235 21.39 22.30 -29.59
N ILE A 236 20.77 21.69 -30.60
CA ILE A 236 21.49 20.90 -31.62
C ILE A 236 22.18 21.76 -32.68
N ASN A 237 21.59 22.90 -33.07
CA ASN A 237 22.10 23.71 -34.17
C ASN A 237 23.03 24.84 -33.71
N SER A 238 22.88 25.31 -32.47
CA SER A 238 23.58 26.51 -31.99
C SER A 238 24.66 26.24 -30.95
N THR A 239 24.86 24.99 -30.49
CA THR A 239 25.91 24.68 -29.50
C THR A 239 27.10 23.92 -30.11
N ARG A 240 28.28 24.08 -29.52
CA ARG A 240 29.54 23.50 -30.01
C ARG A 240 29.53 21.97 -30.07
N LEU A 241 29.02 21.32 -29.03
CA LEU A 241 28.99 19.86 -28.87
C LEU A 241 27.63 19.22 -29.19
N LYS A 242 26.60 20.03 -29.46
CA LYS A 242 25.26 19.56 -29.86
C LYS A 242 24.65 18.56 -28.88
N ILE A 243 24.86 18.79 -27.57
CA ILE A 243 24.31 17.93 -26.52
C ILE A 243 22.82 18.23 -26.39
N PRO A 244 21.92 17.24 -26.52
CA PRO A 244 20.48 17.46 -26.43
C PRO A 244 20.04 17.85 -25.02
N LEU A 245 18.92 18.58 -24.93
CA LEU A 245 18.22 18.88 -23.69
C LEU A 245 17.34 17.70 -23.25
N ILE A 246 17.16 17.54 -21.94
CA ILE A 246 16.07 16.75 -21.35
C ILE A 246 14.89 17.65 -20.99
N PHE A 247 13.67 17.11 -21.09
CA PHE A 247 12.42 17.86 -20.88
C PHE A 247 11.61 17.22 -19.76
N GLY A 248 11.52 17.95 -18.64
CA GLY A 248 10.89 17.53 -17.38
C GLY A 248 9.49 18.09 -17.19
N PHE A 249 8.57 17.30 -16.61
CA PHE A 249 7.23 17.78 -16.25
C PHE A 249 6.61 17.03 -15.07
N ASP A 250 5.76 17.70 -14.29
CA ASP A 250 4.97 17.09 -13.21
C ASP A 250 3.78 16.27 -13.74
N VAL A 251 4.09 15.07 -14.27
CA VAL A 251 3.10 14.05 -14.66
C VAL A 251 2.86 13.14 -13.44
N ILE A 252 2.02 13.59 -12.53
CA ILE A 252 1.83 12.95 -11.21
C ILE A 252 0.83 11.79 -11.28
N HIS A 253 -0.37 12.05 -11.82
CA HIS A 253 -1.46 11.07 -11.91
C HIS A 253 -2.15 11.11 -13.29
N GLY A 254 -1.39 11.37 -14.33
CA GLY A 254 -1.88 11.54 -15.70
C GLY A 254 -1.20 12.71 -16.41
N HIS A 255 -1.33 12.76 -17.74
CA HIS A 255 -0.83 13.90 -18.53
C HIS A 255 -2.00 14.73 -19.08
N LYS A 256 -2.77 14.21 -20.05
CA LYS A 256 -4.03 14.81 -20.51
C LYS A 256 -5.23 14.07 -19.93
N THR A 257 -5.22 12.74 -20.00
CA THR A 257 -6.16 11.92 -19.23
C THR A 257 -5.68 11.89 -17.79
N ILE A 258 -6.52 12.38 -16.88
CA ILE A 258 -6.21 12.51 -15.46
C ILE A 258 -6.91 11.39 -14.71
N PHE A 259 -6.14 10.60 -13.97
CA PHE A 259 -6.59 9.53 -13.09
C PHE A 259 -6.93 10.09 -11.69
N PRO A 260 -7.39 9.26 -10.74
CA PRO A 260 -7.48 9.70 -9.36
C PRO A 260 -6.14 10.18 -8.83
N VAL A 261 -6.17 11.21 -7.98
CA VAL A 261 -4.99 11.68 -7.25
C VAL A 261 -4.29 10.49 -6.55
N PRO A 262 -2.95 10.50 -6.38
CA PRO A 262 -2.22 9.33 -5.88
C PRO A 262 -2.77 8.72 -4.59
N LEU A 263 -3.24 9.54 -3.65
CA LEU A 263 -3.89 9.06 -2.42
C LEU A 263 -5.16 8.25 -2.75
N GLY A 264 -6.00 8.74 -3.66
CA GLY A 264 -7.17 8.02 -4.14
C GLY A 264 -6.80 6.77 -4.94
N LEU A 265 -5.85 6.86 -5.85
CA LEU A 265 -5.39 5.71 -6.64
C LEU A 265 -4.80 4.60 -5.74
N SER A 266 -4.11 4.96 -4.65
CA SER A 266 -3.61 4.01 -3.66
C SER A 266 -4.74 3.23 -2.97
N SER A 267 -5.92 3.84 -2.82
CA SER A 267 -7.12 3.20 -2.27
C SER A 267 -7.68 2.09 -3.15
N THR A 268 -7.16 1.90 -4.38
CA THR A 268 -7.50 0.74 -5.21
C THR A 268 -6.91 -0.57 -4.68
N TRP A 269 -5.78 -0.51 -3.94
CA TRP A 269 -5.01 -1.69 -3.53
C TRP A 269 -4.75 -2.65 -4.70
N ASN A 270 -4.41 -2.09 -5.86
CA ASN A 270 -4.19 -2.87 -7.08
C ASN A 270 -2.95 -2.38 -7.82
N MET A 271 -1.82 -3.07 -7.59
CA MET A 271 -0.53 -2.69 -8.15
C MET A 271 -0.51 -2.77 -9.68
N THR A 272 -1.33 -3.63 -10.30
CA THR A 272 -1.44 -3.71 -11.75
C THR A 272 -2.11 -2.47 -12.32
N LEU A 273 -3.19 -1.98 -11.70
CA LEU A 273 -3.85 -0.74 -12.15
C LEU A 273 -2.97 0.49 -11.93
N ILE A 274 -2.22 0.53 -10.84
CA ILE A 274 -1.25 1.60 -10.55
C ILE A 274 -0.11 1.61 -11.58
N GLU A 275 0.45 0.45 -11.93
CA GLU A 275 1.46 0.36 -12.98
C GLU A 275 0.88 0.76 -14.37
N GLN A 276 -0.38 0.41 -14.64
CA GLN A 276 -1.08 0.79 -15.87
C GLN A 276 -1.35 2.30 -15.96
N SER A 277 -1.70 2.97 -14.86
CA SER A 277 -1.92 4.42 -14.88
C SER A 277 -0.64 5.17 -15.23
N ALA A 278 0.49 4.79 -14.62
CA ALA A 278 1.80 5.33 -14.96
C ALA A 278 2.21 5.01 -16.41
N ARG A 279 1.86 3.82 -16.93
CA ARG A 279 2.13 3.45 -18.32
C ARG A 279 1.35 4.30 -19.32
N ILE A 280 0.07 4.58 -19.05
CA ILE A 280 -0.76 5.47 -19.89
C ILE A 280 -0.22 6.89 -19.81
N ALA A 281 0.04 7.39 -18.60
CA ALA A 281 0.58 8.73 -18.38
C ALA A 281 1.92 8.93 -19.11
N ALA A 282 2.81 7.94 -19.10
CA ALA A 282 4.06 7.97 -19.85
C ALA A 282 3.86 8.01 -21.37
N ARG A 283 2.91 7.24 -21.91
CA ARG A 283 2.58 7.25 -23.34
C ARG A 283 2.09 8.61 -23.79
N GLU A 284 1.22 9.22 -23.00
CA GLU A 284 0.73 10.57 -23.27
C GLU A 284 1.83 11.61 -23.13
N ALA A 285 2.59 11.60 -22.02
CA ALA A 285 3.67 12.55 -21.80
C ALA A 285 4.72 12.52 -22.92
N THR A 286 5.13 11.32 -23.34
CA THR A 286 6.09 11.13 -24.45
C THR A 286 5.53 11.48 -25.81
N ALA A 287 4.22 11.28 -26.04
CA ALA A 287 3.55 11.77 -27.25
C ALA A 287 3.56 13.31 -27.31
N ASP A 288 3.57 13.97 -26.15
CA ASP A 288 3.65 15.42 -26.00
C ASP A 288 5.09 15.94 -25.78
N ALA A 289 6.07 15.11 -26.17
CA ALA A 289 7.52 15.36 -26.18
C ALA A 289 8.22 15.48 -24.81
N ILE A 290 7.58 15.06 -23.72
CA ILE A 290 8.22 14.93 -22.40
C ILE A 290 9.00 13.61 -22.32
N ASN A 291 10.23 13.66 -21.78
CA ASN A 291 11.09 12.49 -21.63
C ASN A 291 11.58 12.25 -20.19
N TRP A 292 11.17 13.11 -19.26
CA TRP A 292 11.46 13.00 -17.84
C TRP A 292 10.26 13.48 -17.01
N VAL A 293 9.84 12.71 -16.00
CA VAL A 293 8.70 13.06 -15.14
C VAL A 293 9.10 13.13 -13.67
N TYR A 294 8.55 14.11 -12.95
CA TYR A 294 8.76 14.30 -11.51
C TYR A 294 7.78 13.46 -10.68
N SER A 295 7.82 12.14 -10.90
CA SER A 295 6.91 11.15 -10.31
C SER A 295 7.60 9.77 -10.23
N PRO A 296 7.29 8.93 -9.22
CA PRO A 296 6.28 9.13 -8.17
C PRO A 296 6.72 9.98 -6.98
N MET A 297 5.76 10.68 -6.36
CA MET A 297 5.91 11.15 -4.97
C MET A 297 5.63 9.97 -4.02
N VAL A 298 6.54 9.69 -3.10
CA VAL A 298 6.52 8.48 -2.25
C VAL A 298 6.72 8.79 -0.77
N ASP A 299 6.51 10.04 -0.37
CA ASP A 299 6.66 10.46 1.02
C ASP A 299 5.55 9.83 1.88
N ILE A 300 5.95 9.17 2.97
CA ILE A 300 5.00 8.71 3.99
C ILE A 300 4.48 9.92 4.76
N ALA A 301 3.15 10.04 4.87
CA ALA A 301 2.50 11.12 5.57
C ALA A 301 1.56 10.57 6.65
N ARG A 302 1.76 11.04 7.88
CA ARG A 302 0.92 10.73 9.06
C ARG A 302 0.23 11.97 9.64
N ASP A 303 0.26 13.06 8.87
CA ASP A 303 -0.34 14.34 9.22
C ASP A 303 -1.25 14.82 8.07
N PRO A 304 -2.57 14.61 8.17
CA PRO A 304 -3.51 15.00 7.11
C PRO A 304 -3.66 16.51 6.95
N ARG A 305 -3.10 17.34 7.85
CA ARG A 305 -3.06 18.80 7.65
C ARG A 305 -2.19 19.17 6.45
N TRP A 306 -1.14 18.39 6.18
CA TRP A 306 -0.22 18.63 5.08
C TRP A 306 -0.91 18.45 3.73
N GLY A 307 -0.87 19.49 2.89
CA GLY A 307 -1.57 19.48 1.60
C GLY A 307 -1.09 18.41 0.63
N ARG A 308 0.20 18.05 0.70
CA ARG A 308 0.81 17.12 -0.25
C ARG A 308 0.58 15.64 0.08
N ILE A 309 -0.15 15.31 1.16
CA ILE A 309 -0.61 13.92 1.38
C ILE A 309 -1.38 13.39 0.17
N VAL A 310 -2.05 14.28 -0.59
CA VAL A 310 -2.76 13.99 -1.83
C VAL A 310 -1.87 13.35 -2.91
N GLU A 311 -0.56 13.66 -2.90
CA GLU A 311 0.43 13.22 -3.89
C GLU A 311 1.05 11.86 -3.55
N GLY A 312 0.90 11.41 -2.29
CA GLY A 312 1.49 10.18 -1.79
C GLY A 312 0.54 8.99 -1.77
N ALA A 313 0.98 7.92 -1.11
CA ALA A 313 0.25 6.65 -0.99
C ALA A 313 -0.25 6.38 0.45
N GLY A 314 -0.41 7.43 1.26
CA GLY A 314 -0.88 7.34 2.63
C GLY A 314 0.22 7.10 3.67
N GLU A 315 -0.10 6.33 4.71
CA GLU A 315 0.71 6.26 5.94
C GLU A 315 1.57 4.99 6.09
N ASP A 316 1.41 4.01 5.17
CA ASP A 316 2.00 2.69 5.31
C ASP A 316 3.28 2.51 4.46
N PRO A 317 4.43 2.13 5.08
CA PRO A 317 5.70 1.98 4.37
C PRO A 317 5.69 0.81 3.38
N TRP A 318 4.99 -0.29 3.68
CA TRP A 318 5.00 -1.48 2.83
C TRP A 318 4.18 -1.22 1.56
N LEU A 319 2.95 -0.72 1.69
CA LEU A 319 2.07 -0.37 0.58
C LEU A 319 2.70 0.76 -0.26
N GLY A 320 3.22 1.80 0.40
CA GLY A 320 3.96 2.87 -0.27
C GLY A 320 5.14 2.34 -1.09
N SER A 321 5.87 1.33 -0.59
CA SER A 321 6.96 0.67 -1.31
C SER A 321 6.47 -0.10 -2.55
N GLN A 322 5.35 -0.83 -2.45
CA GLN A 322 4.78 -1.54 -3.59
C GLN A 322 4.33 -0.58 -4.69
N ILE A 323 3.70 0.53 -4.30
CA ILE A 323 3.22 1.58 -5.20
C ILE A 323 4.38 2.31 -5.87
N ALA A 324 5.40 2.68 -5.11
CA ALA A 324 6.62 3.30 -5.63
C ALA A 324 7.23 2.45 -6.77
N ALA A 325 7.40 1.15 -6.51
CA ALA A 325 7.95 0.23 -7.51
C ALA A 325 7.03 0.05 -8.73
N ALA A 326 5.71 -0.01 -8.54
CA ALA A 326 4.74 -0.09 -9.64
C ALA A 326 4.76 1.15 -10.54
N MET A 327 4.79 2.34 -9.96
CA MET A 327 4.85 3.60 -10.71
C MET A 327 6.15 3.71 -11.51
N VAL A 328 7.30 3.41 -10.91
CA VAL A 328 8.61 3.46 -11.61
C VAL A 328 8.62 2.50 -12.81
N ARG A 329 8.16 1.25 -12.65
CA ARG A 329 8.06 0.30 -13.76
C ARG A 329 7.08 0.78 -14.83
N GLY A 330 5.94 1.32 -14.42
CA GLY A 330 4.93 1.86 -15.31
C GLY A 330 5.45 2.99 -16.18
N PHE A 331 6.24 3.92 -15.64
CA PHE A 331 6.85 5.01 -16.42
C PHE A 331 7.98 4.52 -17.33
N GLN A 332 8.97 3.82 -16.75
CA GLN A 332 10.23 3.54 -17.43
C GLN A 332 10.16 2.33 -18.36
N GLY A 333 9.19 1.43 -18.15
CA GLY A 333 9.15 0.16 -18.84
C GLY A 333 10.42 -0.65 -18.57
N HIS A 334 10.86 -1.42 -19.58
CA HIS A 334 12.08 -2.22 -19.52
C HIS A 334 13.27 -1.59 -20.25
N ASN A 335 13.04 -0.51 -21.01
CA ASN A 335 14.06 0.18 -21.78
C ASN A 335 13.67 1.64 -22.01
N LEU A 336 14.41 2.56 -21.39
CA LEU A 336 14.20 4.01 -21.47
C LEU A 336 14.44 4.61 -22.86
N SER A 337 15.02 3.88 -23.81
CA SER A 337 15.21 4.37 -25.18
C SER A 337 13.96 4.22 -26.05
N LEU A 338 12.90 3.58 -25.56
CA LEU A 338 11.66 3.39 -26.32
C LEU A 338 10.86 4.70 -26.36
N VAL A 339 10.24 4.97 -27.50
CA VAL A 339 9.53 6.24 -27.74
C VAL A 339 8.34 6.46 -26.82
N ASP A 340 7.80 5.40 -26.23
CA ASP A 340 6.65 5.42 -25.32
C ASP A 340 7.03 5.28 -23.85
N THR A 341 8.32 5.27 -23.52
CA THR A 341 8.87 5.24 -22.15
C THR A 341 9.41 6.58 -21.70
N VAL A 342 9.32 6.85 -20.39
CA VAL A 342 9.74 8.12 -19.80
C VAL A 342 10.56 7.87 -18.54
N MET A 343 11.60 8.67 -18.31
CA MET A 343 12.42 8.53 -17.11
C MET A 343 11.66 9.01 -15.88
N SER A 344 11.63 8.19 -14.83
CA SER A 344 10.97 8.49 -13.56
C SER A 344 11.94 9.18 -12.59
N CYS A 345 11.41 10.12 -11.83
CA CYS A 345 12.10 10.82 -10.75
C CYS A 345 11.29 10.68 -9.47
N PHE A 346 11.70 9.81 -8.56
CA PHE A 346 10.98 9.69 -7.30
C PHE A 346 11.27 10.89 -6.39
N LYS A 347 10.26 11.31 -5.62
CA LYS A 347 10.34 12.51 -4.78
C LYS A 347 9.54 12.37 -3.46
N HIS A 348 9.82 13.16 -2.43
CA HIS A 348 10.89 14.14 -2.29
C HIS A 348 11.89 13.61 -1.26
N PHE A 349 13.13 13.36 -1.69
CA PHE A 349 14.11 12.64 -0.88
C PHE A 349 14.79 13.59 0.13
N ALA A 350 14.50 13.52 1.43
CA ALA A 350 13.63 12.54 2.11
C ALA A 350 12.83 13.12 3.28
N LEU A 351 11.88 12.31 3.77
CA LEU A 351 11.12 12.49 5.02
C LEU A 351 10.09 13.61 4.99
N TYR A 352 9.85 14.21 3.83
CA TYR A 352 9.13 15.47 3.70
C TYR A 352 7.71 15.46 4.28
N GLY A 353 7.00 14.33 4.19
CA GLY A 353 5.66 14.16 4.77
C GLY A 353 5.59 14.15 6.30
N ALA A 354 6.70 14.33 7.00
CA ALA A 354 6.78 14.50 8.45
C ALA A 354 6.87 15.96 8.92
N ALA A 355 6.64 16.93 8.04
CA ALA A 355 6.77 18.35 8.34
C ALA A 355 5.96 18.76 9.59
N GLU A 356 6.61 19.44 10.54
CA GLU A 356 6.02 19.79 11.83
C GLU A 356 4.72 20.60 11.68
N GLY A 357 3.70 20.21 12.44
CA GLY A 357 2.38 20.82 12.40
C GLY A 357 1.63 20.61 11.07
N GLY A 358 2.12 19.73 10.21
CA GLY A 358 1.60 19.49 8.87
C GLY A 358 1.66 20.73 7.99
N ARG A 359 2.58 21.66 8.28
CA ARG A 359 2.82 22.85 7.46
C ARG A 359 3.90 22.54 6.44
N ASP A 360 3.58 22.78 5.19
CA ASP A 360 4.50 22.51 4.10
C ASP A 360 5.85 23.22 4.30
N TYR A 361 6.93 22.58 3.83
CA TYR A 361 8.34 23.01 3.96
C TYR A 361 8.92 23.08 5.38
N ASN A 362 8.09 22.90 6.41
CA ASN A 362 8.52 23.09 7.79
C ASN A 362 9.54 22.02 8.26
N THR A 363 10.15 22.27 9.41
CA THR A 363 11.13 21.39 10.05
C THR A 363 10.68 19.93 10.09
N VAL A 364 11.63 19.02 9.84
CA VAL A 364 11.48 17.58 10.04
C VAL A 364 12.59 17.10 10.98
N ASP A 365 12.18 16.43 12.05
CA ASP A 365 13.08 15.77 13.00
C ASP A 365 12.53 14.39 13.38
N MET A 366 13.40 13.38 13.42
CA MET A 366 13.07 12.07 13.95
C MET A 366 14.34 11.24 14.19
N SER A 367 14.23 10.19 15.01
CA SER A 367 15.33 9.23 15.17
C SER A 367 15.63 8.47 13.87
N PRO A 368 16.90 8.08 13.62
CA PRO A 368 17.25 7.21 12.51
C PRO A 368 16.41 5.93 12.46
N LEU A 369 16.15 5.31 13.61
CA LEU A 369 15.30 4.12 13.68
C LEU A 369 13.92 4.37 13.05
N ARG A 370 13.30 5.52 13.32
CA ARG A 370 12.02 5.90 12.70
C ARG A 370 12.15 6.15 11.19
N MET A 371 13.25 6.76 10.75
CA MET A 371 13.51 7.00 9.32
C MET A 371 13.55 5.66 8.57
N TYR A 372 14.42 4.74 9.00
CA TYR A 372 14.65 3.47 8.31
C TYR A 372 13.42 2.54 8.35
N GLU A 373 12.72 2.50 9.47
CA GLU A 373 11.57 1.61 9.64
C GLU A 373 10.33 2.11 8.88
N TYR A 374 10.06 3.42 8.90
CA TYR A 374 8.75 3.93 8.48
C TYR A 374 8.77 4.91 7.31
N TYR A 375 9.84 5.65 7.05
CA TYR A 375 9.82 6.72 6.04
C TYR A 375 10.70 6.43 4.83
N LEU A 376 11.83 5.75 5.03
CA LEU A 376 12.78 5.42 3.97
C LEU A 376 12.38 4.26 3.03
N PRO A 377 11.56 3.26 3.44
CA PRO A 377 11.29 2.10 2.59
C PRO A 377 10.75 2.42 1.18
N PRO A 378 9.81 3.37 0.98
CA PRO A 378 9.31 3.67 -0.37
C PRO A 378 10.37 4.23 -1.31
N TYR A 379 11.30 5.07 -0.83
CA TYR A 379 12.40 5.58 -1.65
C TYR A 379 13.35 4.43 -2.04
N LEU A 380 13.69 3.55 -1.09
CA LEU A 380 14.51 2.36 -1.38
C LEU A 380 13.83 1.46 -2.42
N ALA A 381 12.51 1.31 -2.36
CA ALA A 381 11.75 0.55 -3.35
C ALA A 381 11.80 1.19 -4.75
N ALA A 382 11.74 2.52 -4.85
CA ALA A 382 11.92 3.24 -6.11
C ALA A 382 13.34 3.06 -6.69
N VAL A 383 14.37 3.11 -5.84
CA VAL A 383 15.77 2.82 -6.23
C VAL A 383 15.90 1.38 -6.75
N LYS A 384 15.37 0.40 -6.01
CA LYS A 384 15.40 -1.02 -6.40
C LYS A 384 14.61 -1.30 -7.68
N ALA A 385 13.55 -0.53 -7.95
CA ALA A 385 12.79 -0.60 -9.21
C ALA A 385 13.54 0.04 -10.40
N GLY A 386 14.69 0.68 -10.16
CA GLY A 386 15.58 1.21 -11.19
C GLY A 386 15.24 2.63 -11.64
N ALA A 387 14.63 3.46 -10.80
CA ALA A 387 14.34 4.85 -11.13
C ALA A 387 15.57 5.60 -11.67
N GLY A 388 15.39 6.41 -12.71
CA GLY A 388 16.48 7.08 -13.42
C GLY A 388 16.99 8.34 -12.72
N SER A 389 16.16 8.97 -11.89
CA SER A 389 16.54 10.11 -11.07
C SER A 389 15.79 10.17 -9.73
N VAL A 390 16.25 11.08 -8.87
CA VAL A 390 15.61 11.43 -7.59
C VAL A 390 15.61 12.94 -7.41
N MET A 391 14.55 13.47 -6.81
CA MET A 391 14.44 14.88 -6.44
C MET A 391 14.66 15.05 -4.94
N THR A 392 15.48 16.02 -4.54
CA THR A 392 15.66 16.36 -3.11
C THR A 392 14.38 16.92 -2.51
N SER A 393 14.25 16.92 -1.18
CA SER A 393 13.17 17.64 -0.49
C SER A 393 13.61 19.02 0.02
N PHE A 394 12.63 19.83 0.40
CA PHE A 394 12.83 21.16 0.98
C PHE A 394 13.26 21.13 2.45
N ASN A 395 12.74 20.18 3.23
CA ASN A 395 12.93 20.15 4.68
C ASN A 395 14.39 19.91 5.07
N GLU A 396 14.73 20.35 6.29
CA GLU A 396 15.92 19.87 6.99
C GLU A 396 15.71 18.48 7.58
N ILE A 397 16.82 17.76 7.75
CA ILE A 397 16.92 16.51 8.51
C ILE A 397 18.08 16.70 9.48
N ASN A 398 17.79 16.66 10.77
CA ASN A 398 18.76 16.91 11.84
C ASN A 398 19.50 18.25 11.65
N GLY A 399 18.79 19.31 11.26
CA GLY A 399 19.36 20.66 11.06
C GLY A 399 20.07 20.88 9.73
N ILE A 400 20.02 19.94 8.78
CA ILE A 400 20.63 20.10 7.45
C ILE A 400 19.56 19.87 6.36
N PRO A 401 19.25 20.88 5.51
CA PRO A 401 18.38 20.73 4.33
C PRO A 401 18.79 19.54 3.47
N SER A 402 17.82 18.73 3.02
CA SER A 402 18.09 17.53 2.22
C SER A 402 18.99 17.80 1.01
N THR A 403 18.82 18.95 0.35
CA THR A 403 19.64 19.40 -0.80
C THR A 403 21.14 19.56 -0.47
N GLY A 404 21.49 19.86 0.78
CA GLY A 404 22.88 19.99 1.25
C GLY A 404 23.35 18.86 2.15
N ASN A 405 22.61 17.74 2.21
CA ASN A 405 22.83 16.68 3.18
C ASN A 405 23.68 15.53 2.60
N GLN A 406 24.98 15.54 2.92
CA GLN A 406 25.97 14.54 2.47
C GLN A 406 25.60 13.11 2.89
N TRP A 407 25.15 12.93 4.13
CA TRP A 407 24.75 11.61 4.62
C TRP A 407 23.60 11.05 3.79
N LEU A 408 22.60 11.88 3.48
CA LEU A 408 21.43 11.46 2.73
C LEU A 408 21.78 11.10 1.27
N LEU A 409 22.45 12.02 0.56
CA LEU A 409 22.60 11.94 -0.90
C LEU A 409 23.80 11.11 -1.36
N ASN A 410 24.82 10.94 -0.53
CA ASN A 410 25.98 10.11 -0.84
C ASN A 410 26.01 8.85 0.03
N ASP A 411 26.04 8.98 1.36
CA ASP A 411 26.27 7.82 2.23
C ASP A 411 25.11 6.82 2.18
N LEU A 412 23.87 7.30 2.30
CA LEU A 412 22.69 6.45 2.21
C LEU A 412 22.36 6.10 0.75
N LEU A 413 22.04 7.11 -0.08
CA LEU A 413 21.52 6.88 -1.43
C LEU A 413 22.52 6.16 -2.36
N ARG A 414 23.79 6.57 -2.36
CA ARG A 414 24.78 6.01 -3.30
C ARG A 414 25.58 4.89 -2.70
N ASN A 415 26.13 5.06 -1.49
CA ASN A 415 27.04 4.06 -0.92
C ASN A 415 26.28 2.85 -0.35
N GLN A 416 25.16 3.07 0.36
CA GLN A 416 24.37 1.97 0.90
C GLN A 416 23.36 1.39 -0.11
N TRP A 417 22.65 2.25 -0.85
CA TRP A 417 21.60 1.80 -1.78
C TRP A 417 22.06 1.61 -3.22
N ASN A 418 23.31 1.93 -3.56
CA ASN A 418 23.90 1.76 -4.89
C ASN A 418 23.12 2.48 -6.01
N PHE A 419 22.54 3.65 -5.72
CA PHE A 419 21.83 4.42 -6.74
C PHE A 419 22.79 5.00 -7.80
N THR A 420 22.56 4.61 -9.06
CA THR A 420 23.38 5.01 -10.22
C THR A 420 22.80 6.16 -11.04
N GLY A 421 21.58 6.61 -10.74
CA GLY A 421 20.96 7.74 -11.43
C GLY A 421 21.52 9.09 -10.99
N PHE A 422 20.87 10.16 -11.45
CA PHE A 422 21.23 11.52 -11.04
C PHE A 422 20.23 12.11 -10.03
N VAL A 423 20.72 13.04 -9.22
CA VAL A 423 19.95 13.80 -8.22
C VAL A 423 19.65 15.18 -8.77
N VAL A 424 18.39 15.57 -8.82
CA VAL A 424 17.96 16.95 -9.10
C VAL A 424 17.54 17.63 -7.80
N SER A 425 17.85 18.91 -7.62
CA SER A 425 17.24 19.68 -6.54
C SER A 425 15.74 19.87 -6.78
N ASP A 426 14.95 20.03 -5.71
CA ASP A 426 13.63 20.63 -5.88
C ASP A 426 13.74 22.11 -6.34
N TRP A 427 12.60 22.71 -6.67
CA TRP A 427 12.48 24.06 -7.20
C TRP A 427 13.21 25.06 -6.31
N ASN A 428 14.29 25.66 -6.83
CA ASN A 428 15.07 26.68 -6.12
C ASN A 428 15.72 26.22 -4.79
N ALA A 429 15.70 24.92 -4.48
CA ALA A 429 16.10 24.39 -3.18
C ALA A 429 17.58 24.63 -2.85
N VAL A 430 18.46 24.80 -3.85
CA VAL A 430 19.86 25.19 -3.64
C VAL A 430 19.95 26.60 -3.04
N SER A 431 19.22 27.56 -3.59
CA SER A 431 19.21 28.94 -3.06
C SER A 431 18.46 29.04 -1.73
N GLU A 432 17.43 28.22 -1.51
CA GLU A 432 16.66 28.25 -0.26
C GLU A 432 17.48 27.83 0.96
N MET A 433 18.58 27.09 0.77
CA MET A 433 19.54 26.86 1.86
C MET A 433 20.14 28.15 2.44
N THR A 434 20.13 29.27 1.70
CA THR A 434 20.52 30.58 2.24
C THR A 434 19.50 31.07 3.26
N VAL A 435 18.20 30.82 3.03
CA VAL A 435 17.10 31.14 3.94
C VAL A 435 17.14 30.23 5.17
N HIS A 436 17.52 28.96 5.01
CA HIS A 436 17.85 28.07 6.13
C HIS A 436 19.09 28.51 6.94
N GLY A 437 19.84 29.52 6.48
CA GLY A 437 20.99 30.07 7.22
C GLY A 437 22.32 29.37 6.97
N LEU A 438 22.48 28.64 5.86
CA LEU A 438 23.72 27.90 5.55
C LEU A 438 24.78 28.66 4.75
N GLY A 439 24.64 29.98 4.65
CA GLY A 439 25.60 30.86 3.97
C GLY A 439 25.03 31.53 2.72
N ASN A 440 25.92 32.10 1.91
CA ASN A 440 25.55 32.74 0.64
C ASN A 440 25.39 31.73 -0.50
N LEU A 441 24.89 32.18 -1.66
CA LEU A 441 24.62 31.33 -2.82
C LEU A 441 25.81 30.47 -3.27
N GLN A 442 27.04 31.01 -3.22
CA GLN A 442 28.24 30.26 -3.59
C GLN A 442 28.52 29.13 -2.59
N GLU A 443 28.42 29.42 -1.29
CA GLU A 443 28.65 28.45 -0.23
C GLU A 443 27.64 27.30 -0.28
N VAL A 444 26.35 27.62 -0.45
CA VAL A 444 25.30 26.59 -0.53
C VAL A 444 25.35 25.81 -1.84
N SER A 445 25.78 26.42 -2.95
CA SER A 445 26.01 25.71 -4.22
C SER A 445 27.13 24.69 -4.12
N VAL A 446 28.26 25.07 -3.49
CA VAL A 446 29.36 24.13 -3.19
C VAL A 446 28.88 23.00 -2.28
N ARG A 447 28.08 23.32 -1.25
CA ARG A 447 27.48 22.33 -0.35
C ARG A 447 26.60 21.33 -1.09
N ALA A 448 25.67 21.79 -1.93
CA ALA A 448 24.75 20.93 -2.67
C ALA A 448 25.47 19.96 -3.61
N ILE A 449 26.37 20.46 -4.45
CA ILE A 449 27.07 19.59 -5.41
C ILE A 449 28.02 18.62 -4.71
N THR A 450 28.63 19.03 -3.59
CA THR A 450 29.48 18.14 -2.78
C THR A 450 28.63 17.05 -2.11
N ALA A 451 27.45 17.43 -1.57
CA ALA A 451 26.50 16.50 -0.95
C ALA A 451 26.03 15.40 -1.92
N GLY A 452 25.96 15.70 -3.22
CA GLY A 452 25.62 14.72 -4.25
C GLY A 452 24.50 15.16 -5.21
N VAL A 453 24.06 16.42 -5.15
CA VAL A 453 23.16 17.03 -6.13
C VAL A 453 23.87 17.15 -7.47
N ASP A 454 23.26 16.63 -8.53
CA ASP A 454 23.84 16.64 -9.87
C ASP A 454 23.23 17.73 -10.76
N MET A 455 21.97 18.11 -10.54
CA MET A 455 21.26 19.09 -11.36
C MET A 455 20.51 20.11 -10.48
N ASP A 456 20.74 21.39 -10.74
CA ASP A 456 20.19 22.55 -10.03
C ASP A 456 18.96 23.08 -10.75
N MET A 457 17.81 22.98 -10.09
CA MET A 457 16.52 23.45 -10.59
C MET A 457 16.31 24.92 -10.24
N ILE A 458 16.26 25.77 -11.27
CA ILE A 458 15.87 27.20 -11.24
C ILE A 458 16.86 28.14 -10.55
N SER A 459 17.54 27.73 -9.48
CA SER A 459 18.32 28.67 -8.66
C SER A 459 19.50 29.31 -9.38
N GLU A 460 20.01 28.63 -10.41
CA GLU A 460 21.25 28.96 -11.14
C GLU A 460 22.48 29.14 -10.24
N GLY A 461 22.44 28.64 -9.00
CA GLY A 461 23.58 28.65 -8.09
C GLY A 461 24.76 27.89 -8.68
N PHE A 462 24.50 26.75 -9.34
CA PHE A 462 25.56 25.98 -9.99
C PHE A 462 26.19 26.75 -11.15
N LEU A 463 25.36 27.30 -12.03
CA LEU A 463 25.79 28.02 -13.23
C LEU A 463 26.61 29.27 -12.89
N THR A 464 26.23 29.99 -11.84
CA THR A 464 26.79 31.32 -11.53
C THR A 464 27.96 31.27 -10.56
N THR A 465 28.15 30.18 -9.80
CA THR A 465 29.12 30.16 -8.68
C THR A 465 30.18 29.07 -8.74
N LEU A 466 29.98 27.96 -9.48
CA LEU A 466 30.90 26.82 -9.40
C LEU A 466 32.25 27.08 -10.06
N ASN A 467 32.31 27.78 -11.20
CA ASN A 467 33.58 28.13 -11.85
C ASN A 467 34.46 28.96 -10.89
N LYS A 468 33.89 29.99 -10.26
CA LYS A 468 34.57 30.77 -9.21
C LYS A 468 35.02 29.90 -8.04
N SER A 469 34.19 28.94 -7.62
CA SER A 469 34.52 28.03 -6.51
C SER A 469 35.68 27.08 -6.83
N ILE A 470 35.85 26.66 -8.09
CA ILE A 470 37.03 25.92 -8.55
C ILE A 470 38.27 26.82 -8.50
N GLN A 471 38.18 28.05 -9.01
CA GLN A 471 39.30 29.01 -9.02
C GLN A 471 39.78 29.35 -7.60
N GLU A 472 38.86 29.37 -6.63
CA GLU A 472 39.15 29.58 -5.21
C GLU A 472 39.57 28.31 -4.45
N GLY A 473 39.64 27.14 -5.12
CA GLY A 473 40.04 25.88 -4.50
C GLY A 473 39.01 25.28 -3.53
N LYS A 474 37.74 25.72 -3.57
CA LYS A 474 36.65 25.19 -2.73
C LYS A 474 36.07 23.88 -3.24
N LEU A 475 36.30 23.56 -4.51
CA LEU A 475 35.83 22.34 -5.19
C LEU A 475 36.86 21.90 -6.23
N THR A 476 36.80 20.65 -6.68
CA THR A 476 37.62 20.14 -7.79
C THR A 476 36.78 19.94 -9.06
N GLU A 477 37.40 20.07 -10.23
CA GLU A 477 36.72 19.78 -11.51
C GLU A 477 36.21 18.33 -11.56
N GLN A 478 36.83 17.41 -10.82
CA GLN A 478 36.37 16.02 -10.76
C GLN A 478 34.98 15.86 -10.15
N THR A 479 34.61 16.72 -9.18
CA THR A 479 33.25 16.73 -8.62
C THR A 479 32.23 17.14 -9.70
N ILE A 480 32.57 18.16 -10.50
CA ILE A 480 31.75 18.59 -11.65
C ILE A 480 31.65 17.49 -12.70
N ASN A 481 32.76 16.81 -13.01
CA ASN A 481 32.79 15.70 -13.96
C ASN A 481 31.84 14.58 -13.57
N GLN A 482 31.73 14.24 -12.28
CA GLN A 482 30.82 13.20 -11.81
C GLN A 482 29.34 13.60 -11.93
N ALA A 483 28.98 14.81 -11.51
CA ALA A 483 27.62 15.32 -11.68
C ALA A 483 27.23 15.34 -13.17
N CYS A 484 28.10 15.90 -14.00
CA CYS A 484 27.89 16.00 -15.44
C CYS A 484 27.77 14.62 -16.09
N ARG A 485 28.61 13.65 -15.70
CA ARG A 485 28.54 12.26 -16.18
C ARG A 485 27.15 11.68 -16.02
N ARG A 486 26.55 11.79 -14.83
CA ARG A 486 25.25 11.18 -14.53
C ARG A 486 24.11 11.79 -15.36
N VAL A 487 24.15 13.10 -15.59
CA VAL A 487 23.21 13.78 -16.51
C VAL A 487 23.39 13.30 -17.96
N LEU A 488 24.63 13.14 -18.42
CA LEU A 488 24.91 12.61 -19.76
C LEU A 488 24.50 11.13 -19.89
N GLU A 489 24.73 10.31 -18.87
CA GLU A 489 24.28 8.91 -18.85
C GLU A 489 22.75 8.80 -18.88
N ALA A 490 22.03 9.70 -18.20
CA ALA A 490 20.57 9.77 -18.28
C ALA A 490 20.10 10.09 -19.72
N LYS A 491 20.71 11.10 -20.36
CA LYS A 491 20.44 11.43 -21.79
C LYS A 491 20.74 10.27 -22.73
N TYR A 492 21.79 9.51 -22.45
CA TYR A 492 22.13 8.31 -23.19
C TYR A 492 21.09 7.21 -23.03
N LYS A 493 20.68 6.90 -21.78
CA LYS A 493 19.65 5.89 -21.49
C LYS A 493 18.30 6.23 -22.12
N LEU A 494 17.97 7.52 -22.25
CA LEU A 494 16.80 8.01 -22.97
C LEU A 494 16.90 7.91 -24.50
N GLY A 495 18.07 7.53 -25.04
CA GLY A 495 18.33 7.42 -26.48
C GLY A 495 18.46 8.76 -27.21
N LEU A 496 18.70 9.87 -26.49
CA LEU A 496 18.77 11.23 -27.06
C LEU A 496 20.06 11.49 -27.84
N PHE A 497 21.14 10.75 -27.55
CA PHE A 497 22.36 10.83 -28.36
C PHE A 497 22.26 10.07 -29.68
N ASP A 498 21.39 9.06 -29.76
CA ASP A 498 21.10 8.37 -31.02
C ASP A 498 20.09 9.17 -31.86
N ASP A 499 19.08 9.76 -31.21
CA ASP A 499 18.10 10.65 -31.85
C ASP A 499 17.64 11.73 -30.85
N PRO A 500 18.10 12.99 -31.00
CA PRO A 500 17.72 14.08 -30.09
C PRO A 500 16.24 14.48 -30.22
N PHE A 501 15.57 14.08 -31.31
CA PHE A 501 14.18 14.38 -31.61
C PHE A 501 13.24 13.19 -31.36
N ARG A 502 13.74 12.11 -30.72
CA ARG A 502 13.03 10.83 -30.49
C ARG A 502 11.58 10.96 -30.01
N TYR A 503 11.32 11.90 -29.11
CA TYR A 503 10.01 12.10 -28.47
C TYR A 503 9.17 13.20 -29.14
N ILE A 504 9.71 13.87 -30.17
CA ILE A 504 9.06 15.01 -30.84
C ILE A 504 8.32 14.48 -32.06
N ASN A 505 7.03 14.16 -31.86
CA ASN A 505 6.18 13.63 -32.93
C ASN A 505 4.75 14.19 -32.85
N GLU A 506 4.41 15.10 -33.77
CA GLU A 506 3.08 15.72 -33.84
C GLU A 506 1.95 14.72 -34.14
N SER A 507 2.23 13.65 -34.90
CA SER A 507 1.23 12.61 -35.18
C SER A 507 0.87 11.83 -33.93
N ARG A 508 1.84 11.54 -33.05
CA ARG A 508 1.56 10.91 -31.75
C ARG A 508 0.75 11.83 -30.84
N ALA A 509 1.09 13.11 -30.76
CA ALA A 509 0.29 14.07 -29.98
C ALA A 509 -1.19 14.12 -30.42
N GLN A 510 -1.48 13.85 -31.70
CA GLN A 510 -2.85 13.81 -32.23
C GLN A 510 -3.57 12.47 -31.99
N THR A 511 -2.84 11.38 -31.82
CA THR A 511 -3.41 10.01 -31.83
C THR A 511 -3.34 9.29 -30.49
N ASP A 512 -2.38 9.65 -29.63
CA ASP A 512 -2.11 8.98 -28.36
C ASP A 512 -2.67 9.74 -27.14
N LEU A 513 -2.96 11.04 -27.29
CA LEU A 513 -3.44 11.90 -26.19
C LEU A 513 -4.96 11.80 -26.02
N PHE A 514 -5.40 11.65 -24.77
CA PHE A 514 -6.81 11.74 -24.37
C PHE A 514 -7.75 10.84 -25.19
N THR A 515 -7.26 9.65 -25.54
CA THR A 515 -8.03 8.69 -26.34
C THR A 515 -9.24 8.15 -25.58
N GLN A 516 -10.22 7.62 -26.30
CA GLN A 516 -11.38 7.00 -25.67
C GLN A 516 -10.98 5.81 -24.78
N GLU A 517 -9.94 5.04 -25.15
CA GLU A 517 -9.41 3.96 -24.34
C GLU A 517 -8.83 4.47 -23.03
N ASN A 518 -8.03 5.55 -23.07
CA ASN A 518 -7.47 6.18 -21.87
C ASN A 518 -8.58 6.69 -20.95
N ARG A 519 -9.62 7.32 -21.52
CA ARG A 519 -10.80 7.77 -20.75
C ARG A 519 -11.54 6.58 -20.10
N LEU A 520 -11.76 5.49 -20.82
CA LEU A 520 -12.38 4.29 -20.24
C LEU A 520 -11.54 3.71 -19.09
N ALA A 521 -10.22 3.72 -19.22
CA ALA A 521 -9.32 3.34 -18.13
C ALA A 521 -9.45 4.30 -16.93
N ALA A 522 -9.46 5.62 -17.16
CA ALA A 522 -9.62 6.62 -16.10
C ALA A 522 -10.94 6.43 -15.33
N LYS A 523 -12.05 6.16 -16.03
CA LYS A 523 -13.34 5.83 -15.41
C LYS A 523 -13.25 4.56 -14.56
N ASP A 524 -12.64 3.48 -15.08
CA ASP A 524 -12.49 2.23 -14.34
C ASP A 524 -11.62 2.41 -13.08
N PHE A 525 -10.55 3.19 -13.17
CA PHE A 525 -9.63 3.39 -12.06
C PHE A 525 -10.28 4.26 -10.98
N ALA A 526 -11.04 5.29 -11.40
CA ALA A 526 -11.84 6.12 -10.51
C ALA A 526 -12.85 5.30 -9.71
N ARG A 527 -13.76 4.55 -10.36
CA ARG A 527 -14.77 3.76 -9.62
C ARG A 527 -14.15 2.72 -8.65
N ARG A 528 -12.97 2.18 -9.00
CA ARG A 528 -12.21 1.23 -8.16
C ARG A 528 -11.47 1.90 -6.99
N SER A 529 -11.23 3.21 -7.05
CA SER A 529 -10.60 3.97 -5.95
C SER A 529 -11.58 4.43 -4.87
N PHE A 530 -12.88 4.43 -5.16
CA PHE A 530 -13.87 4.94 -4.22
C PHE A 530 -14.03 4.05 -3.00
N VAL A 531 -14.11 4.68 -1.84
CA VAL A 531 -14.22 4.02 -0.55
C VAL A 531 -15.59 4.30 0.02
N LEU A 532 -16.40 3.26 0.20
CA LEU A 532 -17.69 3.39 0.86
C LEU A 532 -17.43 3.43 2.37
N LEU A 533 -17.59 4.60 3.00
CA LEU A 533 -17.29 4.77 4.42
C LEU A 533 -18.48 4.36 5.30
N LYS A 534 -19.70 4.61 4.81
CA LYS A 534 -20.95 4.32 5.50
C LYS A 534 -22.06 3.97 4.51
N ASN A 535 -22.95 3.03 4.86
CA ASN A 535 -24.11 2.68 4.04
C ASN A 535 -25.27 2.10 4.88
N ASP A 536 -25.88 2.95 5.71
CA ASP A 536 -26.99 2.53 6.56
C ASP A 536 -28.22 2.14 5.73
N LYS A 537 -28.93 1.11 6.20
CA LYS A 537 -30.15 0.58 5.58
C LYS A 537 -29.96 0.17 4.11
N GLN A 538 -28.71 -0.03 3.67
CA GLN A 538 -28.35 -0.33 2.29
C GLN A 538 -28.98 0.67 1.29
N ILE A 539 -28.94 1.98 1.62
CA ILE A 539 -29.46 3.02 0.72
C ILE A 539 -28.71 3.02 -0.63
N LEU A 540 -27.42 2.73 -0.62
CA LEU A 540 -26.65 2.47 -1.83
C LEU A 540 -26.58 0.96 -2.12
N PRO A 541 -26.72 0.55 -3.40
CA PRO A 541 -26.91 1.40 -4.58
C PRO A 541 -28.35 1.95 -4.71
N LEU A 542 -28.48 3.16 -5.25
CA LEU A 542 -29.76 3.81 -5.52
C LEU A 542 -30.55 3.08 -6.63
N SER A 543 -31.88 3.22 -6.59
CA SER A 543 -32.76 2.73 -7.66
C SER A 543 -32.43 3.38 -9.00
N ARG A 544 -32.47 2.58 -10.07
CA ARG A 544 -32.16 3.01 -11.45
C ARG A 544 -33.37 3.60 -12.19
N SER A 545 -34.55 3.59 -11.58
CA SER A 545 -35.79 4.05 -12.22
C SER A 545 -36.78 4.60 -11.19
N ASN A 546 -37.63 5.53 -11.62
CA ASN A 546 -38.72 6.11 -10.82
C ASN A 546 -38.24 6.72 -9.50
N LEU A 547 -37.05 7.34 -9.53
CA LEU A 547 -36.43 7.99 -8.38
C LEU A 547 -36.23 9.48 -8.69
N THR A 548 -36.65 10.33 -7.76
CA THR A 548 -36.36 11.76 -7.77
C THR A 548 -35.21 12.04 -6.81
N ILE A 549 -34.11 12.61 -7.31
CA ILE A 549 -32.90 12.89 -6.54
C ILE A 549 -32.74 14.39 -6.40
N ALA A 550 -32.57 14.87 -5.17
CA ALA A 550 -32.04 16.20 -4.93
C ALA A 550 -30.52 16.11 -4.99
N LEU A 551 -29.93 16.57 -6.10
CA LEU A 551 -28.48 16.64 -6.25
C LEU A 551 -28.03 18.02 -5.79
N VAL A 552 -27.38 18.08 -4.63
CA VAL A 552 -27.11 19.32 -3.92
C VAL A 552 -25.62 19.46 -3.62
N GLY A 553 -25.09 20.68 -3.65
CA GLY A 553 -23.75 20.99 -3.17
C GLY A 553 -22.84 21.62 -4.23
N PRO A 554 -21.76 22.30 -3.81
CA PRO A 554 -20.92 23.09 -4.71
C PRO A 554 -20.17 22.26 -5.76
N LEU A 555 -20.03 20.94 -5.56
CA LEU A 555 -19.32 20.02 -6.45
C LEU A 555 -20.25 19.21 -7.37
N ALA A 556 -21.58 19.36 -7.23
CA ALA A 556 -22.55 18.59 -8.00
C ALA A 556 -22.48 18.85 -9.51
N ASP A 557 -22.21 20.10 -9.90
CA ASP A 557 -22.06 20.54 -11.29
C ASP A 557 -20.75 21.33 -11.48
N ASP A 558 -19.66 20.80 -10.93
CA ASP A 558 -18.33 21.35 -11.13
C ASP A 558 -17.51 20.42 -12.04
N GLN A 559 -16.77 21.00 -12.98
CA GLN A 559 -15.79 20.27 -13.79
C GLN A 559 -14.35 20.60 -13.38
N ARG A 560 -14.15 21.74 -12.69
CA ARG A 560 -12.83 22.32 -12.51
C ARG A 560 -12.01 21.67 -11.41
N ASN A 561 -12.63 21.42 -10.27
CA ASN A 561 -11.95 20.91 -9.09
C ASN A 561 -11.77 19.40 -9.14
N LEU A 562 -12.54 18.70 -9.98
CA LEU A 562 -12.54 17.23 -10.10
C LEU A 562 -11.20 16.65 -10.54
N LEU A 563 -10.36 17.45 -11.21
CA LEU A 563 -8.99 17.06 -11.62
C LEU A 563 -8.00 16.98 -10.45
N GLY A 564 -8.33 17.54 -9.28
CA GLY A 564 -7.43 17.60 -8.13
C GLY A 564 -6.19 18.48 -8.33
N ALA A 565 -5.29 18.43 -7.33
CA ALA A 565 -3.98 19.06 -7.39
C ALA A 565 -3.08 18.36 -8.42
N TRP A 566 -2.05 19.04 -8.93
CA TRP A 566 -1.05 18.45 -9.85
C TRP A 566 -1.61 17.79 -11.13
N LYS A 567 -2.54 18.47 -11.80
CA LYS A 567 -3.25 17.97 -12.99
C LYS A 567 -2.45 17.91 -14.30
N ALA A 568 -1.13 18.11 -14.29
CA ALA A 568 -0.31 18.19 -15.51
C ALA A 568 -0.96 19.05 -16.63
N ALA A 569 -1.15 18.48 -17.82
CA ALA A 569 -1.80 19.09 -18.98
C ALA A 569 -3.32 18.82 -19.07
N GLY A 570 -3.96 18.32 -18.01
CA GLY A 570 -5.39 18.06 -17.97
C GLY A 570 -6.23 19.34 -18.10
N GLU A 571 -7.30 19.28 -18.88
CA GLU A 571 -8.17 20.42 -19.19
C GLU A 571 -9.55 20.23 -18.55
N TYR A 572 -10.00 21.19 -17.74
CA TYR A 572 -11.23 21.02 -16.96
C TYR A 572 -12.50 20.93 -17.82
N ASN A 573 -12.53 21.58 -18.98
CA ASN A 573 -13.66 21.52 -19.92
C ASN A 573 -13.85 20.13 -20.57
N GLN A 574 -12.91 19.20 -20.36
CA GLN A 574 -13.01 17.81 -20.80
C GLN A 574 -13.40 16.87 -19.66
N THR A 575 -13.62 17.41 -18.47
CA THR A 575 -13.96 16.65 -17.26
C THR A 575 -15.47 16.52 -17.13
N VAL A 576 -15.95 15.34 -16.77
CA VAL A 576 -17.40 15.07 -16.61
C VAL A 576 -17.84 15.40 -15.19
N SER A 577 -18.77 16.36 -15.04
CA SER A 577 -19.35 16.71 -13.74
C SER A 577 -20.28 15.60 -13.22
N VAL A 578 -20.64 15.62 -11.93
CA VAL A 578 -21.49 14.58 -11.34
C VAL A 578 -22.87 14.56 -12.01
N ILE A 579 -23.49 15.72 -12.19
CA ILE A 579 -24.78 15.81 -12.88
C ILE A 579 -24.70 15.34 -14.34
N GLU A 580 -23.61 15.64 -15.05
CA GLU A 580 -23.38 15.14 -16.41
C GLU A 580 -23.27 13.62 -16.45
N GLY A 581 -22.48 13.03 -15.55
CA GLY A 581 -22.30 11.57 -15.50
C GLY A 581 -23.60 10.83 -15.18
N ILE A 582 -24.41 11.35 -14.25
CA ILE A 582 -25.72 10.78 -13.93
C ILE A 582 -26.66 10.85 -15.15
N ASN A 583 -26.72 12.02 -15.81
CA ASN A 583 -27.55 12.21 -17.00
C ASN A 583 -27.10 11.31 -18.18
N GLN A 584 -25.79 11.12 -18.38
CA GLN A 584 -25.25 10.23 -19.42
C GLN A 584 -25.60 8.76 -19.14
N LEU A 585 -25.57 8.34 -17.87
CA LEU A 585 -25.81 6.95 -17.49
C LEU A 585 -27.30 6.56 -17.53
N LEU A 586 -28.20 7.43 -17.05
CA LEU A 586 -29.61 7.07 -16.83
C LEU A 586 -30.61 7.89 -17.66
N GLY A 587 -30.20 9.01 -18.24
CA GLY A 587 -31.06 9.87 -19.05
C GLY A 587 -32.35 10.24 -18.33
N LYS A 588 -33.50 9.96 -18.96
CA LYS A 588 -34.84 10.30 -18.43
C LYS A 588 -35.39 9.29 -17.41
N ASN A 589 -34.64 8.24 -17.04
CA ASN A 589 -35.13 7.20 -16.12
C ASN A 589 -35.22 7.67 -14.67
N ILE A 590 -34.53 8.76 -14.33
CA ILE A 590 -34.53 9.41 -13.03
C ILE A 590 -34.77 10.91 -13.19
N GLN A 591 -35.34 11.55 -12.18
CA GLN A 591 -35.51 12.99 -12.14
C GLN A 591 -34.47 13.60 -11.21
N ILE A 592 -33.64 14.51 -11.73
CA ILE A 592 -32.67 15.25 -10.92
C ILE A 592 -33.22 16.65 -10.66
N LEU A 593 -33.33 17.00 -9.38
CA LEU A 593 -33.57 18.36 -8.92
C LEU A 593 -32.25 18.90 -8.37
N HIS A 594 -31.60 19.76 -9.15
CA HIS A 594 -30.30 20.31 -8.80
C HIS A 594 -30.40 21.64 -8.05
N ALA A 595 -29.57 21.82 -7.04
CA ALA A 595 -29.37 23.10 -6.34
C ALA A 595 -27.93 23.21 -5.84
N LYS A 596 -27.32 24.40 -5.94
CA LYS A 596 -25.93 24.58 -5.48
C LYS A 596 -25.82 24.46 -3.95
N GLY A 597 -26.80 24.98 -3.21
CA GLY A 597 -26.90 24.87 -1.75
C GLY A 597 -25.93 25.75 -0.96
N ALA A 598 -24.66 25.75 -1.31
CA ALA A 598 -23.62 26.56 -0.68
C ALA A 598 -22.50 26.92 -1.66
N ASN A 599 -21.73 27.96 -1.33
CA ASN A 599 -20.42 28.18 -1.97
C ASN A 599 -19.38 27.19 -1.42
N PHE A 600 -18.23 27.09 -2.10
CA PHE A 600 -17.09 26.29 -1.63
C PHE A 600 -16.53 26.83 -0.31
N VAL A 601 -16.41 28.16 -0.24
CA VAL A 601 -15.92 28.95 0.89
C VAL A 601 -16.62 30.31 0.87
N GLU A 602 -16.75 30.94 2.03
CA GLU A 602 -17.29 32.31 2.17
C GLU A 602 -16.25 33.30 2.69
N ASP A 603 -15.13 32.82 3.26
CA ASP A 603 -13.99 33.65 3.64
C ASP A 603 -13.31 34.22 2.38
N LEU A 604 -13.37 35.54 2.23
CA LEU A 604 -12.78 36.27 1.11
C LEU A 604 -11.25 36.17 1.04
N ASN A 605 -10.55 35.97 2.16
CA ASN A 605 -9.11 35.73 2.18
C ASN A 605 -8.78 34.33 1.67
N MET A 606 -9.53 33.33 2.13
CA MET A 606 -9.39 31.96 1.60
C MET A 606 -9.69 31.93 0.10
N LEU A 607 -10.73 32.65 -0.36
CA LEU A 607 -11.04 32.78 -1.79
C LEU A 607 -9.87 33.38 -2.58
N LYS A 608 -9.24 34.45 -2.09
CA LYS A 608 -8.05 35.05 -2.74
C LYS A 608 -6.91 34.04 -2.86
N ILE A 609 -6.66 33.26 -1.81
CA ILE A 609 -5.62 32.23 -1.78
C ILE A 609 -5.92 31.11 -2.79
N LEU A 610 -7.18 30.64 -2.84
CA LEU A 610 -7.61 29.60 -3.77
C LEU A 610 -7.58 30.07 -5.23
N ASN A 611 -7.82 31.36 -5.47
CA ASN A 611 -7.82 31.95 -6.80
C ASN A 611 -6.49 32.63 -7.22
N ALA A 612 -5.41 32.47 -6.44
CA ALA A 612 -4.14 33.13 -6.69
C ALA A 612 -3.51 32.79 -8.06
N TYR A 613 -3.79 31.60 -8.60
CA TYR A 613 -3.24 31.09 -9.86
C TYR A 613 -4.32 30.78 -10.91
N GLY A 614 -5.51 31.38 -10.77
CA GLY A 614 -6.64 31.18 -11.67
C GLY A 614 -7.99 31.44 -11.00
N ARG A 615 -9.08 31.57 -11.76
CA ARG A 615 -10.45 31.61 -11.19
C ARG A 615 -10.95 30.20 -10.90
N ASP A 616 -10.33 29.54 -9.93
CA ASP A 616 -10.62 28.16 -9.56
C ASP A 616 -11.91 27.99 -8.76
N VAL A 617 -12.36 29.06 -8.10
CA VAL A 617 -13.60 29.14 -7.33
C VAL A 617 -14.40 30.36 -7.76
N ILE A 618 -15.64 30.15 -8.19
CA ILE A 618 -16.60 31.20 -8.54
C ILE A 618 -17.70 31.22 -7.47
N LEU A 619 -17.82 32.35 -6.77
CA LEU A 619 -18.90 32.54 -5.80
C LEU A 619 -20.23 32.76 -6.53
N ASP A 620 -21.28 32.16 -5.99
CA ASP A 620 -22.65 32.57 -6.24
C ASP A 620 -22.91 33.88 -5.48
N ASN A 621 -23.59 34.83 -6.13
CA ASN A 621 -23.87 36.16 -5.56
C ASN A 621 -25.11 36.16 -4.65
N ARG A 622 -25.89 35.08 -4.63
CA ARG A 622 -27.00 34.89 -3.70
C ARG A 622 -26.49 34.75 -2.27
N THR A 623 -27.34 35.08 -1.31
CA THR A 623 -27.07 34.84 0.11
C THR A 623 -27.04 33.35 0.43
N ALA A 624 -26.37 32.97 1.52
CA ALA A 624 -26.36 31.60 2.01
C ALA A 624 -27.77 31.06 2.24
N THR A 625 -28.66 31.87 2.84
CA THR A 625 -30.07 31.52 3.07
C THR A 625 -30.81 31.21 1.77
N GLU A 626 -30.68 32.06 0.74
CA GLU A 626 -31.34 31.83 -0.55
C GLU A 626 -30.87 30.53 -1.24
N MET A 627 -29.57 30.23 -1.17
CA MET A 627 -29.02 29.00 -1.73
C MET A 627 -29.49 27.76 -0.94
N ILE A 628 -29.52 27.84 0.39
CA ILE A 628 -30.02 26.76 1.24
C ILE A 628 -31.52 26.54 1.00
N ASP A 629 -32.32 27.60 0.95
CA ASP A 629 -33.77 27.50 0.69
C ASP A 629 -34.07 26.83 -0.66
N GLU A 630 -33.30 27.14 -1.70
CA GLU A 630 -33.38 26.45 -3.00
C GLU A 630 -33.07 24.94 -2.85
N ALA A 631 -32.01 24.60 -2.12
CA ALA A 631 -31.65 23.20 -1.85
C ALA A 631 -32.73 22.46 -1.04
N LEU A 632 -33.32 23.10 -0.02
CA LEU A 632 -34.41 22.54 0.77
C LEU A 632 -35.67 22.34 -0.08
N GLN A 633 -35.97 23.23 -1.03
CA GLN A 633 -37.09 23.07 -1.96
C GLN A 633 -36.90 21.87 -2.89
N ALA A 634 -35.69 21.67 -3.43
CA ALA A 634 -35.35 20.50 -4.23
C ALA A 634 -35.43 19.22 -3.39
N ALA A 635 -34.84 19.23 -2.18
CA ALA A 635 -34.84 18.12 -1.25
C ALA A 635 -36.26 17.70 -0.83
N ASN A 636 -37.15 18.65 -0.51
CA ASN A 636 -38.54 18.37 -0.14
C ASN A 636 -39.36 17.69 -1.25
N LYS A 637 -38.97 17.85 -2.52
CA LYS A 637 -39.62 17.21 -3.68
C LYS A 637 -38.97 15.90 -4.13
N SER A 638 -37.89 15.46 -3.46
CA SER A 638 -37.09 14.30 -3.86
C SER A 638 -37.27 13.11 -2.94
N ASP A 639 -36.95 11.90 -3.39
CA ASP A 639 -37.00 10.68 -2.58
C ASP A 639 -35.71 10.50 -1.74
N VAL A 640 -34.58 10.95 -2.30
CA VAL A 640 -33.25 10.90 -1.68
C VAL A 640 -32.48 12.18 -1.99
N ILE A 641 -31.60 12.58 -1.07
CA ILE A 641 -30.68 13.70 -1.25
C ILE A 641 -29.28 13.12 -1.50
N VAL A 642 -28.63 13.56 -2.58
CA VAL A 642 -27.22 13.31 -2.86
C VAL A 642 -26.47 14.63 -2.68
N ALA A 643 -25.76 14.77 -1.56
CA ALA A 643 -24.98 15.95 -1.23
C ALA A 643 -23.53 15.76 -1.70
N VAL A 644 -23.11 16.51 -2.72
CA VAL A 644 -21.75 16.49 -3.27
C VAL A 644 -20.95 17.64 -2.67
N VAL A 645 -20.14 17.33 -1.66
CA VAL A 645 -19.46 18.28 -0.77
C VAL A 645 -18.01 17.89 -0.59
N GLY A 646 -17.19 18.84 -0.12
CA GLY A 646 -15.77 18.58 0.10
C GLY A 646 -14.89 19.80 -0.12
N GLU A 647 -13.69 19.51 -0.61
CA GLU A 647 -12.63 20.47 -0.85
C GLU A 647 -12.58 20.93 -2.32
N THR A 648 -11.94 22.07 -2.56
CA THR A 648 -11.51 22.45 -3.91
C THR A 648 -10.13 21.85 -4.19
N ARG A 649 -9.74 21.76 -5.47
CA ARG A 649 -8.39 21.29 -5.83
C ARG A 649 -7.27 22.12 -5.18
N GLY A 650 -7.53 23.41 -4.94
CA GLY A 650 -6.58 24.35 -4.34
C GLY A 650 -6.49 24.30 -2.82
N MET A 651 -7.25 23.42 -2.16
CA MET A 651 -7.14 23.16 -0.72
C MET A 651 -6.15 22.05 -0.40
N SER A 652 -5.60 21.35 -1.40
CA SER A 652 -4.58 20.30 -1.25
C SER A 652 -3.45 20.52 -2.27
N GLY A 653 -2.40 19.72 -2.19
CA GLY A 653 -1.15 19.91 -2.92
C GLY A 653 -0.19 20.86 -2.21
N GLU A 654 0.82 21.29 -2.96
CA GLU A 654 1.93 22.10 -2.47
C GLU A 654 1.48 23.46 -1.89
N ALA A 655 2.04 23.79 -0.72
CA ALA A 655 1.74 24.98 0.08
C ALA A 655 0.27 25.13 0.50
N ARG A 656 -0.54 24.05 0.43
CA ARG A 656 -1.97 24.05 0.78
C ARG A 656 -2.26 23.31 2.08
N SER A 657 -1.47 23.60 3.12
CA SER A 657 -1.68 23.03 4.45
C SER A 657 -2.92 23.63 5.12
N ARG A 658 -3.69 22.81 5.86
CA ARG A 658 -4.91 23.24 6.55
C ARG A 658 -4.80 23.02 8.06
N GLY A 659 -5.06 24.08 8.84
CA GLY A 659 -5.10 23.98 10.31
C GLY A 659 -6.34 23.26 10.84
N ASP A 660 -7.46 23.36 10.12
CA ASP A 660 -8.68 22.55 10.31
C ASP A 660 -8.93 21.75 9.04
N ILE A 661 -9.10 20.44 9.19
CA ILE A 661 -9.35 19.47 8.11
C ILE A 661 -10.81 18.99 8.06
N GLY A 662 -11.74 19.69 8.71
CA GLY A 662 -13.17 19.46 8.51
C GLY A 662 -13.68 20.01 7.17
N LEU A 663 -14.95 19.77 6.86
CA LEU A 663 -15.64 20.43 5.76
C LEU A 663 -15.69 21.96 5.97
N PRO A 664 -15.68 22.78 4.90
CA PRO A 664 -15.92 24.21 5.01
C PRO A 664 -17.27 24.51 5.69
N ASP A 665 -17.30 25.55 6.54
CA ASP A 665 -18.45 25.82 7.41
C ASP A 665 -19.76 26.05 6.65
N CYS A 666 -19.72 26.75 5.52
CA CYS A 666 -20.89 26.96 4.66
C CYS A 666 -21.50 25.64 4.14
N GLN A 667 -20.66 24.63 3.89
CA GLN A 667 -21.13 23.29 3.49
C GLN A 667 -21.66 22.50 4.70
N LYS A 668 -21.09 22.66 5.89
CA LYS A 668 -21.63 22.07 7.14
C LYS A 668 -23.03 22.61 7.45
N VAL A 669 -23.24 23.93 7.31
CA VAL A 669 -24.56 24.57 7.51
C VAL A 669 -25.58 24.03 6.50
N LEU A 670 -25.19 23.85 5.24
CA LEU A 670 -26.03 23.18 4.24
C LEU A 670 -26.41 21.76 4.67
N LEU A 671 -25.44 20.94 5.08
CA LEU A 671 -25.71 19.56 5.54
C LEU A 671 -26.64 19.52 6.77
N GLN A 672 -26.46 20.44 7.73
CA GLN A 672 -27.37 20.63 8.87
C GLN A 672 -28.80 20.87 8.42
N ALA A 673 -29.00 21.77 7.46
CA ALA A 673 -30.32 22.06 6.93
C ALA A 673 -30.93 20.82 6.22
N LEU A 674 -30.12 20.08 5.45
CA LEU A 674 -30.58 18.88 4.73
C LEU A 674 -30.94 17.72 5.68
N PHE A 675 -30.13 17.47 6.72
CA PHE A 675 -30.42 16.41 7.70
C PHE A 675 -31.72 16.66 8.46
N ASN A 676 -32.04 17.93 8.74
CA ASN A 676 -33.27 18.30 9.45
C ASN A 676 -34.57 18.05 8.65
N ILE A 677 -34.49 17.79 7.34
CA ILE A 677 -35.66 17.40 6.54
C ILE A 677 -36.14 15.97 6.90
N GLY A 678 -35.25 15.11 7.38
CA GLY A 678 -35.57 13.71 7.70
C GLY A 678 -35.60 12.76 6.50
N LYS A 679 -35.10 13.19 5.33
CA LYS A 679 -34.91 12.33 4.15
C LYS A 679 -33.54 11.65 4.18
N PRO A 680 -33.37 10.48 3.51
CA PRO A 680 -32.05 9.87 3.38
C PRO A 680 -31.07 10.82 2.69
N VAL A 681 -29.91 11.01 3.30
CA VAL A 681 -28.83 11.84 2.75
C VAL A 681 -27.62 10.97 2.46
N VAL A 682 -27.25 10.90 1.19
CA VAL A 682 -26.01 10.29 0.70
C VAL A 682 -24.99 11.41 0.51
N ILE A 683 -23.90 11.38 1.26
CA ILE A 683 -22.76 12.27 1.05
C ILE A 683 -21.84 11.65 0.01
N VAL A 684 -21.56 12.39 -1.06
CA VAL A 684 -20.47 12.13 -1.99
C VAL A 684 -19.37 13.12 -1.67
N LEU A 685 -18.27 12.60 -1.13
CA LEU A 685 -17.17 13.40 -0.59
C LEU A 685 -16.02 13.48 -1.61
N MET A 686 -15.51 14.69 -1.86
CA MET A 686 -14.35 14.93 -2.72
C MET A 686 -13.29 15.76 -2.01
N ASN A 687 -12.09 15.21 -1.82
CA ASN A 687 -11.04 15.81 -1.00
C ASN A 687 -9.66 15.24 -1.34
N GLY A 688 -8.61 15.97 -0.96
CA GLY A 688 -7.23 15.56 -1.18
C GLY A 688 -6.55 14.92 0.04
N ARG A 689 -7.27 14.78 1.15
CA ARG A 689 -6.72 14.35 2.46
C ARG A 689 -7.79 13.65 3.30
N PRO A 690 -7.41 12.88 4.34
CA PRO A 690 -8.33 12.52 5.41
C PRO A 690 -8.98 13.77 6.05
N LEU A 691 -10.29 13.69 6.30
CA LEU A 691 -11.07 14.77 6.94
C LEU A 691 -11.58 14.34 8.32
N THR A 692 -11.90 15.32 9.17
CA THR A 692 -12.64 15.08 10.42
C THR A 692 -14.14 15.08 10.15
N LEU A 693 -14.76 13.89 10.18
CA LEU A 693 -16.13 13.66 9.70
C LEU A 693 -17.08 13.12 10.79
N THR A 694 -16.77 13.33 12.07
CA THR A 694 -17.52 12.71 13.18
C THR A 694 -19.01 13.08 13.17
N TRP A 695 -19.33 14.33 12.81
CA TRP A 695 -20.71 14.79 12.77
C TRP A 695 -21.42 14.26 11.52
N GLU A 696 -20.77 14.31 10.36
CA GLU A 696 -21.30 13.77 9.10
C GLU A 696 -21.58 12.27 9.21
N ASP A 697 -20.69 11.49 9.83
CA ASP A 697 -20.87 10.06 10.10
C ASP A 697 -22.10 9.78 10.96
N GLN A 698 -22.39 10.62 11.96
CA GLN A 698 -23.54 10.42 12.83
C GLN A 698 -24.88 10.57 12.10
N TYR A 699 -25.00 11.51 11.15
CA TYR A 699 -26.30 11.89 10.57
C TYR A 699 -26.50 11.43 9.12
N ALA A 700 -25.43 11.24 8.34
CA ALA A 700 -25.55 10.78 6.96
C ALA A 700 -26.08 9.33 6.90
N THR A 701 -26.89 9.04 5.89
CA THR A 701 -27.34 7.65 5.62
C THR A 701 -26.24 6.86 4.92
N ALA A 702 -25.51 7.48 3.99
CA ALA A 702 -24.32 6.90 3.39
C ALA A 702 -23.26 7.96 3.15
N ILE A 703 -21.99 7.53 3.14
CA ILE A 703 -20.84 8.37 2.82
C ILE A 703 -19.97 7.61 1.82
N LEU A 704 -19.78 8.20 0.64
CA LEU A 704 -18.90 7.69 -0.41
C LEU A 704 -17.73 8.66 -0.56
N GLU A 705 -16.53 8.22 -0.19
CA GLU A 705 -15.27 8.93 -0.44
C GLU A 705 -14.84 8.68 -1.88
N THR A 706 -14.69 9.76 -2.64
CA THR A 706 -14.37 9.72 -4.08
C THR A 706 -13.04 10.40 -4.42
N TRP A 707 -12.40 11.02 -3.44
CA TRP A 707 -11.19 11.81 -3.57
C TRP A 707 -11.37 12.88 -4.66
N PHE A 708 -10.29 13.22 -5.36
CA PHE A 708 -10.40 13.80 -6.71
C PHE A 708 -10.09 12.71 -7.73
N ALA A 709 -11.07 12.35 -8.55
CA ALA A 709 -11.00 11.13 -9.38
C ALA A 709 -10.59 11.38 -10.84
N GLY A 710 -10.28 12.63 -11.21
CA GLY A 710 -9.78 13.00 -12.52
C GLY A 710 -10.86 13.23 -13.57
N THR A 711 -10.54 13.00 -14.84
CA THR A 711 -11.36 13.45 -15.99
C THR A 711 -12.73 12.77 -16.08
N GLU A 712 -12.86 11.56 -15.53
CA GLU A 712 -14.08 10.75 -15.60
C GLU A 712 -14.84 10.66 -14.27
N THR A 713 -14.57 11.59 -13.35
CA THR A 713 -15.13 11.60 -11.99
C THR A 713 -16.65 11.42 -11.98
N GLY A 714 -17.40 12.24 -12.73
CA GLY A 714 -18.87 12.16 -12.74
C GLY A 714 -19.41 10.82 -13.25
N ASN A 715 -18.78 10.27 -14.30
CA ASN A 715 -19.17 8.96 -14.86
C ASN A 715 -18.92 7.83 -13.86
N ALA A 716 -17.77 7.83 -13.19
CA ALA A 716 -17.45 6.83 -12.18
C ALA A 716 -18.40 6.92 -10.97
N ILE A 717 -18.69 8.14 -10.50
CA ILE A 717 -19.60 8.37 -9.36
C ILE A 717 -21.00 7.86 -9.70
N ALA A 718 -21.50 8.15 -10.90
CA ALA A 718 -22.79 7.65 -11.35
C ALA A 718 -22.83 6.11 -11.37
N GLU A 719 -21.78 5.45 -11.90
CA GLU A 719 -21.74 3.97 -11.92
C GLU A 719 -21.77 3.37 -10.50
N VAL A 720 -21.11 3.99 -9.54
CA VAL A 720 -21.13 3.54 -8.14
C VAL A 720 -22.49 3.83 -7.50
N LEU A 721 -22.96 5.07 -7.53
CA LEU A 721 -24.25 5.46 -6.92
C LEU A 721 -25.41 4.55 -7.34
N PHE A 722 -25.43 4.07 -8.59
CA PHE A 722 -26.49 3.21 -9.13
C PHE A 722 -26.11 1.73 -9.26
N GLY A 723 -25.01 1.31 -8.64
CA GLY A 723 -24.62 -0.10 -8.51
C GLY A 723 -24.22 -0.78 -9.82
N TYR A 724 -23.78 -0.04 -10.82
CA TYR A 724 -23.07 -0.61 -11.98
C TYR A 724 -21.66 -1.07 -11.60
N TYR A 725 -21.13 -0.50 -10.52
CA TYR A 725 -19.93 -0.99 -9.85
C TYR A 725 -20.18 -1.07 -8.34
N ASN A 726 -19.75 -2.17 -7.72
CA ASN A 726 -19.76 -2.32 -6.27
C ASN A 726 -18.44 -1.78 -5.70
N PRO A 727 -18.45 -0.72 -4.86
CA PRO A 727 -17.23 -0.09 -4.36
C PRO A 727 -16.39 -1.10 -3.59
N ALA A 728 -15.08 -1.01 -3.81
CA ALA A 728 -14.08 -1.92 -3.25
C ALA A 728 -12.73 -1.23 -3.00
N GLY A 729 -12.75 0.10 -2.88
CA GLY A 729 -11.60 0.85 -2.40
C GLY A 729 -11.46 0.72 -0.89
N LYS A 730 -10.22 0.80 -0.39
CA LYS A 730 -9.89 0.78 1.05
C LYS A 730 -8.94 1.92 1.38
N LEU A 731 -9.14 2.58 2.52
CA LEU A 731 -8.31 3.70 2.96
C LEU A 731 -6.83 3.31 3.10
N THR A 732 -5.94 4.21 2.70
CA THR A 732 -4.48 4.07 2.88
C THR A 732 -3.91 5.06 3.90
N ALA A 733 -4.76 5.91 4.46
CA ALA A 733 -4.46 6.82 5.55
C ALA A 733 -5.65 6.88 6.52
N THR A 734 -5.35 7.00 7.80
CA THR A 734 -6.30 7.02 8.90
C THR A 734 -7.11 8.32 8.91
N PHE A 735 -8.43 8.23 9.11
CA PHE A 735 -9.30 9.41 9.28
C PHE A 735 -9.46 9.70 10.78
N PRO A 736 -8.92 10.83 11.28
CA PRO A 736 -9.07 11.20 12.67
C PRO A 736 -10.48 11.74 12.94
N ARG A 737 -10.91 11.66 14.20
CA ARG A 737 -12.15 12.27 14.70
C ARG A 737 -12.01 13.78 14.90
N SER A 738 -10.82 14.23 15.27
CA SER A 738 -10.46 15.64 15.43
C SER A 738 -9.00 15.90 15.06
N VAL A 739 -8.66 17.15 14.75
CA VAL A 739 -7.26 17.56 14.51
C VAL A 739 -6.36 17.37 15.73
N GLY A 740 -6.94 17.31 16.93
CA GLY A 740 -6.21 17.10 18.19
C GLY A 740 -5.62 15.69 18.33
N GLN A 741 -6.10 14.71 17.55
CA GLN A 741 -5.53 13.35 17.53
C GLN A 741 -4.27 13.24 16.67
N ILE A 742 -3.94 14.25 15.86
CA ILE A 742 -2.84 14.16 14.89
C ILE A 742 -1.48 14.28 15.60
N PRO A 743 -0.52 13.37 15.34
CA PRO A 743 -0.58 12.26 14.37
C PRO A 743 -1.27 11.00 14.92
N LEU A 744 -2.18 10.41 14.13
CA LEU A 744 -2.87 9.14 14.40
C LEU A 744 -2.66 8.18 13.22
N TYR A 745 -2.20 6.96 13.49
CA TYR A 745 -1.82 5.97 12.47
C TYR A 745 -1.86 4.55 13.04
N TYR A 746 -2.10 3.55 12.17
CA TYR A 746 -2.40 2.18 12.62
C TYR A 746 -1.18 1.44 13.19
N ASN A 747 0.00 1.64 12.61
CA ASN A 747 1.26 0.98 13.02
C ASN A 747 1.98 1.76 14.15
N HIS A 748 1.23 2.15 15.17
CA HIS A 748 1.75 2.78 16.39
C HIS A 748 2.38 1.77 17.35
N LYS A 749 3.15 2.26 18.32
CA LYS A 749 3.72 1.43 19.41
C LYS A 749 2.68 1.28 20.53
N ASN A 750 2.71 0.16 21.26
CA ASN A 750 1.73 -0.13 22.31
C ASN A 750 1.73 0.84 23.51
N THR A 751 2.85 1.54 23.74
CA THR A 751 3.16 2.28 24.99
C THR A 751 3.24 1.37 26.22
N GLY A 752 3.60 1.93 27.39
CA GLY A 752 3.60 1.20 28.66
C GLY A 752 2.25 1.14 29.38
N ARG A 753 1.25 1.89 28.89
CA ARG A 753 -0.08 2.01 29.49
C ARG A 753 -1.15 2.09 28.37
N PRO A 754 -1.34 1.02 27.60
CA PRO A 754 -2.23 1.03 26.45
C PRO A 754 -3.67 1.39 26.87
N TYR A 755 -4.36 2.14 26.01
CA TYR A 755 -5.78 2.43 26.17
C TYR A 755 -6.60 1.20 25.77
N ASN A 756 -7.59 0.85 26.60
CA ASN A 756 -8.60 -0.14 26.27
C ASN A 756 -9.97 0.55 26.21
N SER A 757 -10.59 0.57 25.05
CA SER A 757 -11.91 1.18 24.85
C SER A 757 -13.02 0.49 25.63
N SER A 758 -12.81 -0.77 26.06
CA SER A 758 -13.77 -1.54 26.86
C SER A 758 -13.74 -1.19 28.35
N ASP A 759 -12.68 -0.53 28.83
CA ASP A 759 -12.52 -0.13 30.23
C ASP A 759 -12.21 1.37 30.34
N ILE A 760 -13.24 2.17 30.13
CA ILE A 760 -13.15 3.64 30.18
C ILE A 760 -12.92 4.18 31.60
N LEU A 761 -13.15 3.37 32.64
CA LEU A 761 -13.04 3.77 34.04
C LEU A 761 -11.60 3.66 34.55
N TYR A 762 -10.76 2.83 33.91
CA TYR A 762 -9.33 2.81 34.17
C TYR A 762 -8.66 4.08 33.58
N THR A 763 -8.42 5.07 34.46
CA THR A 763 -8.02 6.42 34.05
C THR A 763 -6.54 6.59 33.73
N ASP A 764 -5.68 5.71 34.24
CA ASP A 764 -4.22 5.82 34.13
C ASP A 764 -3.68 5.17 32.83
N THR A 765 -4.26 5.51 31.68
CA THR A 765 -3.86 5.02 30.33
C THR A 765 -3.41 6.15 29.42
N SER A 766 -2.71 5.81 28.34
CA SER A 766 -2.33 6.76 27.28
C SER A 766 -3.55 7.13 26.43
N ARG A 767 -4.35 8.09 26.88
CA ARG A 767 -5.59 8.52 26.21
C ARG A 767 -5.86 10.03 26.31
N PHE A 768 -6.80 10.52 25.49
CA PHE A 768 -7.41 11.82 25.69
C PHE A 768 -8.58 11.76 26.69
N ILE A 769 -8.95 12.90 27.29
CA ILE A 769 -10.05 13.00 28.27
C ILE A 769 -11.42 13.25 27.62
N ASP A 770 -11.43 13.74 26.39
CA ASP A 770 -12.59 14.32 25.69
C ASP A 770 -12.91 13.61 24.36
N ILE A 771 -12.08 12.66 23.95
CA ILE A 771 -12.26 11.90 22.71
C ILE A 771 -11.64 10.49 22.86
N PRO A 772 -12.24 9.43 22.27
CA PRO A 772 -11.59 8.13 22.23
C PRO A 772 -10.30 8.18 21.40
N ASN A 773 -9.37 7.26 21.64
CA ASN A 773 -8.15 7.15 20.83
C ASN A 773 -8.41 6.58 19.43
N ASP A 774 -9.48 5.80 19.27
CA ASP A 774 -9.80 5.16 18.00
C ASP A 774 -10.05 6.20 16.90
N PRO A 775 -9.59 5.94 15.67
CA PRO A 775 -9.92 6.79 14.54
C PRO A 775 -11.44 6.75 14.26
N LEU A 776 -11.90 7.65 13.39
CA LEU A 776 -13.23 7.52 12.82
C LEU A 776 -13.25 6.37 11.82
N TYR A 777 -12.26 6.34 10.91
CA TYR A 777 -12.05 5.24 9.99
C TYR A 777 -10.57 4.82 10.01
N PRO A 778 -10.26 3.55 10.32
CA PRO A 778 -8.88 3.08 10.40
C PRO A 778 -8.26 2.86 9.03
N PHE A 779 -6.94 2.65 9.01
CA PHE A 779 -6.22 2.17 7.83
C PHE A 779 -6.84 0.88 7.28
N GLY A 780 -6.92 0.78 5.96
CA GLY A 780 -7.48 -0.38 5.28
C GLY A 780 -9.00 -0.47 5.32
N TYR A 781 -9.72 0.50 5.90
CA TYR A 781 -11.19 0.48 5.99
C TYR A 781 -11.88 0.80 4.66
N GLY A 782 -13.02 0.17 4.42
CA GLY A 782 -13.90 0.47 3.30
C GLY A 782 -14.96 -0.61 3.15
N LEU A 783 -16.21 -0.20 3.03
CA LEU A 783 -17.37 -1.08 2.91
C LEU A 783 -17.60 -1.50 1.45
N SER A 784 -18.54 -2.42 1.27
CA SER A 784 -19.04 -2.89 -0.02
C SER A 784 -20.57 -2.91 0.02
N TYR A 785 -21.23 -2.99 -1.14
CA TYR A 785 -22.66 -3.29 -1.23
C TYR A 785 -22.98 -4.72 -0.81
N THR A 786 -21.97 -5.61 -0.84
CA THR A 786 -22.08 -6.97 -0.32
C THR A 786 -21.38 -7.13 1.01
N THR A 787 -21.54 -8.29 1.65
CA THR A 787 -20.84 -8.67 2.87
C THR A 787 -19.88 -9.81 2.60
N PHE A 788 -18.68 -9.71 3.17
CA PHE A 788 -17.68 -10.77 3.12
C PHE A 788 -17.48 -11.35 4.52
N THR A 789 -17.43 -12.67 4.59
CA THR A 789 -17.13 -13.39 5.83
C THR A 789 -15.81 -14.14 5.69
N PHE A 790 -15.00 -14.08 6.74
CA PHE A 790 -13.73 -14.77 6.84
C PHE A 790 -13.95 -16.05 7.65
N GLY A 791 -13.64 -17.20 7.05
CA GLY A 791 -13.54 -18.47 7.77
C GLY A 791 -12.35 -18.49 8.72
N PRO A 792 -12.16 -19.57 9.51
CA PRO A 792 -11.05 -19.66 10.45
C PRO A 792 -9.70 -19.66 9.73
N LEU A 793 -8.68 -19.10 10.39
CA LEU A 793 -7.30 -19.18 9.93
C LEU A 793 -6.76 -20.61 10.02
N ASN A 794 -6.11 -21.07 8.96
CA ASN A 794 -5.43 -22.36 8.90
C ASN A 794 -3.95 -22.13 8.56
N VAL A 795 -3.06 -22.76 9.31
CA VAL A 795 -1.61 -22.70 9.07
C VAL A 795 -1.03 -24.08 8.83
N ASP A 796 -0.04 -24.15 7.95
CA ASP A 796 0.68 -25.41 7.69
C ASP A 796 1.59 -25.81 8.86
N LYS A 797 2.10 -24.84 9.63
CA LYS A 797 2.88 -25.05 10.85
C LYS A 797 2.75 -23.86 11.79
N THR A 798 3.00 -24.11 13.07
CA THR A 798 3.02 -23.08 14.13
C THR A 798 4.42 -22.85 14.71
N LYS A 799 5.44 -23.49 14.12
CA LYS A 799 6.85 -23.38 14.53
C LYS A 799 7.71 -23.31 13.28
N LEU A 800 8.59 -22.32 13.23
CA LEU A 800 9.56 -22.13 12.15
C LEU A 800 10.99 -22.21 12.71
N HIS A 801 11.91 -22.74 11.91
CA HIS A 801 13.32 -22.94 12.22
C HIS A 801 14.22 -22.27 11.18
N GLY A 802 14.73 -21.08 11.53
CA GLY A 802 15.71 -20.35 10.73
C GLY A 802 15.20 -19.82 9.39
N ASP A 803 16.12 -19.27 8.59
CA ASP A 803 15.81 -18.50 7.39
C ASP A 803 15.27 -19.31 6.20
N ALA A 804 15.38 -20.65 6.24
CA ALA A 804 14.87 -21.51 5.17
C ALA A 804 13.37 -21.79 5.31
N ASP A 805 12.82 -21.66 6.52
CA ASP A 805 11.43 -22.00 6.79
C ASP A 805 10.47 -20.93 6.28
N ARG A 806 9.30 -21.38 5.81
CA ARG A 806 8.24 -20.56 5.26
C ARG A 806 6.91 -20.96 5.89
N LEU A 807 6.12 -20.00 6.34
CA LEU A 807 4.80 -20.22 6.92
C LEU A 807 3.72 -19.93 5.87
N THR A 808 2.82 -20.88 5.65
CA THR A 808 1.67 -20.68 4.78
C THR A 808 0.42 -20.51 5.63
N ILE A 809 -0.23 -19.35 5.51
CA ILE A 809 -1.50 -19.05 6.18
C ILE A 809 -2.60 -19.01 5.16
N ARG A 810 -3.69 -19.72 5.45
CA ARG A 810 -4.87 -19.83 4.60
C ARG A 810 -6.10 -19.31 5.33
N VAL A 811 -6.96 -18.61 4.60
CA VAL A 811 -8.27 -18.17 5.07
C VAL A 811 -9.28 -18.33 3.95
N VAL A 812 -10.47 -18.85 4.26
CA VAL A 812 -11.57 -18.89 3.29
C VAL A 812 -12.33 -17.58 3.35
N LEU A 813 -12.37 -16.85 2.25
CA LEU A 813 -13.22 -15.67 2.09
C LEU A 813 -14.51 -16.07 1.38
N SER A 814 -15.67 -15.71 1.92
CA SER A 814 -16.97 -15.98 1.29
C SER A 814 -17.76 -14.68 1.10
N ASN A 815 -18.31 -14.48 -0.08
CA ASN A 815 -19.27 -13.41 -0.35
C ASN A 815 -20.66 -13.87 0.08
N THR A 816 -21.15 -13.36 1.21
CA THR A 816 -22.41 -13.76 1.84
C THR A 816 -23.56 -12.81 1.56
N GLY A 817 -23.30 -11.65 0.95
CA GLY A 817 -24.34 -10.67 0.64
C GLY A 817 -25.07 -10.98 -0.67
N ALA A 818 -25.75 -9.94 -1.19
CA ALA A 818 -26.62 -10.04 -2.36
C ALA A 818 -25.99 -9.51 -3.67
N TYR A 819 -24.74 -9.04 -3.61
CA TYR A 819 -24.06 -8.45 -4.76
C TYR A 819 -22.72 -9.14 -5.01
N ASP A 820 -22.36 -9.26 -6.28
CA ASP A 820 -20.98 -9.56 -6.65
C ASP A 820 -20.08 -8.41 -6.19
N GLY A 821 -18.84 -8.71 -5.79
CA GLY A 821 -17.96 -7.69 -5.23
C GLY A 821 -16.50 -8.09 -5.18
N GLU A 822 -15.66 -7.10 -4.91
CA GLU A 822 -14.24 -7.30 -4.63
C GLU A 822 -13.95 -6.95 -3.17
N GLU A 823 -13.01 -7.67 -2.56
CA GLU A 823 -12.52 -7.42 -1.20
C GLU A 823 -10.99 -7.46 -1.18
N VAL A 824 -10.39 -6.64 -0.33
CA VAL A 824 -8.95 -6.62 -0.04
C VAL A 824 -8.72 -7.38 1.26
N VAL A 825 -8.18 -8.59 1.15
CA VAL A 825 -7.74 -9.37 2.31
C VAL A 825 -6.36 -8.87 2.74
N GLN A 826 -6.26 -8.35 3.96
CA GLN A 826 -5.07 -7.68 4.47
C GLN A 826 -4.36 -8.56 5.50
N LEU A 827 -3.03 -8.71 5.38
CA LEU A 827 -2.18 -9.47 6.30
C LEU A 827 -1.29 -8.51 7.08
N TYR A 828 -1.41 -8.55 8.41
CA TYR A 828 -0.55 -7.82 9.32
C TYR A 828 0.23 -8.77 10.23
N ILE A 829 1.43 -8.36 10.63
CA ILE A 829 2.26 -9.06 11.60
C ILE A 829 2.61 -8.10 12.74
N ALA A 830 2.64 -8.61 13.97
CA ALA A 830 3.24 -7.93 15.09
C ALA A 830 4.26 -8.83 15.79
N ASP A 831 5.35 -8.19 16.19
CA ASP A 831 6.39 -8.78 17.00
C ASP A 831 6.26 -8.21 18.43
N PRO A 832 5.56 -8.91 19.35
CA PRO A 832 5.24 -8.38 20.67
C PRO A 832 6.46 -8.22 21.59
N VAL A 833 7.58 -8.90 21.31
CA VAL A 833 8.77 -8.90 22.17
C VAL A 833 10.02 -8.85 21.31
N ALA A 834 10.69 -7.71 21.30
CA ALA A 834 11.95 -7.50 20.61
C ALA A 834 12.89 -6.58 21.41
N SER A 835 14.14 -6.45 20.98
CA SER A 835 15.15 -5.55 21.57
C SER A 835 14.77 -4.08 21.54
N VAL A 836 13.88 -3.69 20.62
CA VAL A 836 13.25 -2.36 20.56
C VAL A 836 11.74 -2.54 20.52
N THR A 837 10.98 -1.56 21.03
CA THR A 837 9.52 -1.62 20.96
C THR A 837 9.07 -1.71 19.50
N ARG A 838 8.15 -2.61 19.20
CA ARG A 838 7.61 -2.83 17.85
C ARG A 838 6.21 -2.25 17.70
N ALA A 839 5.77 -2.05 16.47
CA ALA A 839 4.41 -1.63 16.20
C ALA A 839 3.42 -2.71 16.62
N VAL A 840 2.23 -2.31 17.06
CA VAL A 840 1.16 -3.24 17.46
C VAL A 840 0.73 -4.13 16.30
N ARG A 841 0.91 -3.65 15.05
CA ARG A 841 0.66 -4.32 13.77
C ARG A 841 1.43 -3.60 12.65
N GLU A 842 1.88 -4.35 11.65
CA GLU A 842 2.44 -3.83 10.40
C GLU A 842 1.91 -4.63 9.22
N LEU A 843 1.46 -3.94 8.16
CA LEU A 843 1.04 -4.57 6.92
C LEU A 843 2.25 -5.23 6.27
N LYS A 844 2.10 -6.51 5.89
CA LYS A 844 3.16 -7.28 5.21
C LYS A 844 2.70 -7.83 3.87
N ASN A 845 1.40 -7.93 3.64
CA ASN A 845 0.86 -8.39 2.37
C ASN A 845 -0.64 -8.06 2.24
N PHE A 846 -1.17 -8.13 1.02
CA PHE A 846 -2.61 -8.13 0.76
C PHE A 846 -2.94 -8.93 -0.50
N GLN A 847 -4.20 -9.35 -0.63
CA GLN A 847 -4.75 -9.88 -1.88
C GLN A 847 -6.12 -9.29 -2.14
N LYS A 848 -6.29 -8.65 -3.32
CA LYS A 848 -7.59 -8.18 -3.80
C LYS A 848 -8.29 -9.28 -4.61
N VAL A 849 -9.53 -9.60 -4.26
CA VAL A 849 -10.23 -10.79 -4.74
C VAL A 849 -11.65 -10.43 -5.15
N PHE A 850 -12.02 -10.73 -6.39
CA PHE A 850 -13.41 -10.73 -6.84
C PHE A 850 -14.11 -12.04 -6.47
N LEU A 851 -15.34 -11.95 -5.96
CA LEU A 851 -16.23 -13.08 -5.69
C LEU A 851 -17.65 -12.76 -6.15
N ARG A 852 -18.25 -13.73 -6.85
CA ARG A 852 -19.69 -13.70 -7.12
C ARG A 852 -20.47 -13.90 -5.83
N THR A 853 -21.74 -13.53 -5.86
CA THR A 853 -22.69 -13.76 -4.78
C THR A 853 -22.68 -15.24 -4.38
N GLN A 854 -22.53 -15.51 -3.08
CA GLN A 854 -22.42 -16.86 -2.48
C GLN A 854 -21.17 -17.67 -2.89
N GLU A 855 -20.22 -17.07 -3.61
CA GLU A 855 -18.93 -17.70 -3.91
C GLU A 855 -18.01 -17.67 -2.69
N ARG A 856 -17.20 -18.72 -2.55
CA ARG A 856 -16.14 -18.84 -1.55
C ARG A 856 -14.80 -19.15 -2.21
N LYS A 857 -13.72 -18.58 -1.69
CA LYS A 857 -12.37 -18.80 -2.19
C LYS A 857 -11.38 -18.86 -1.03
N GLU A 858 -10.48 -19.83 -1.09
CA GLU A 858 -9.34 -19.90 -0.18
C GLU A 858 -8.24 -18.95 -0.64
N ILE A 859 -7.78 -18.11 0.27
CA ILE A 859 -6.71 -17.14 0.09
C ILE A 859 -5.51 -17.62 0.90
N SER A 860 -4.33 -17.62 0.28
CA SER A 860 -3.11 -18.14 0.89
C SER A 860 -2.01 -17.09 0.87
N PHE A 861 -1.42 -16.83 2.02
CA PHE A 861 -0.24 -15.99 2.17
C PHE A 861 0.97 -16.82 2.54
N LEU A 862 2.13 -16.45 1.98
CA LEU A 862 3.42 -17.01 2.33
C LEU A 862 4.17 -15.97 3.16
N ILE A 863 4.62 -16.36 4.34
CA ILE A 863 5.43 -15.54 5.24
C ILE A 863 6.83 -16.14 5.33
N THR A 864 7.82 -15.28 5.22
CA THR A 864 9.24 -15.58 5.23
C THR A 864 9.94 -14.80 6.35
N THR A 865 11.19 -15.10 6.66
CA THR A 865 11.93 -14.32 7.65
C THR A 865 12.17 -12.88 7.22
N ASP A 866 12.19 -12.58 5.92
CA ASP A 866 12.30 -11.21 5.42
C ASP A 866 11.08 -10.35 5.80
N ASP A 867 9.89 -10.95 5.92
CA ASP A 867 8.68 -10.24 6.37
C ASP A 867 8.72 -9.88 7.87
N LEU A 868 9.58 -10.56 8.63
CA LEU A 868 9.75 -10.38 10.07
C LEU A 868 10.87 -9.40 10.42
N LYS A 869 11.72 -9.03 9.44
CA LYS A 869 12.87 -8.16 9.68
C LYS A 869 12.45 -6.73 10.00
N PHE A 870 13.21 -6.12 10.90
CA PHE A 870 13.12 -4.73 11.34
C PHE A 870 14.51 -4.18 11.66
N PHE A 871 14.61 -2.87 11.90
CA PHE A 871 15.86 -2.24 12.33
C PHE A 871 16.01 -2.25 13.87
N ASP A 872 17.11 -2.80 14.38
CA ASP A 872 17.43 -2.72 15.82
C ASP A 872 17.94 -1.31 16.24
N SER A 873 18.31 -1.11 17.51
CA SER A 873 18.85 0.16 18.00
C SER A 873 20.20 0.56 17.38
N HIS A 874 20.88 -0.35 16.70
CA HIS A 874 22.13 -0.14 15.97
C HIS A 874 21.93 -0.04 14.46
N LEU A 875 20.67 -0.03 13.99
CA LEU A 875 20.27 -0.01 12.58
C LEU A 875 20.69 -1.26 11.80
N ASN A 876 20.86 -2.40 12.48
CA ASN A 876 20.98 -3.68 11.79
C ASN A 876 19.59 -4.15 11.35
N TYR A 877 19.45 -4.55 10.08
CA TYR A 877 18.20 -5.09 9.56
C TYR A 877 18.11 -6.59 9.84
N ILE A 878 17.47 -6.94 10.95
CA ILE A 878 17.45 -8.28 11.54
C ILE A 878 16.02 -8.71 11.85
N TRP A 879 15.82 -9.99 12.07
CA TRP A 879 14.64 -10.50 12.76
C TRP A 879 15.12 -11.16 14.05
N GLU A 880 14.27 -11.18 15.09
CA GLU A 880 14.61 -11.78 16.37
C GLU A 880 13.78 -13.04 16.59
N GLU A 881 14.39 -14.05 17.22
CA GLU A 881 13.66 -15.25 17.61
C GLU A 881 12.62 -14.90 18.68
N GLY A 882 11.35 -15.10 18.38
CA GLY A 882 10.27 -14.75 19.27
C GLY A 882 8.93 -15.34 18.85
N ALA A 883 7.91 -15.01 19.62
CA ALA A 883 6.54 -15.25 19.19
C ALA A 883 6.10 -14.13 18.24
N PHE A 884 5.19 -14.43 17.32
CA PHE A 884 4.61 -13.44 16.41
C PHE A 884 3.09 -13.53 16.43
N ASN A 885 2.43 -12.37 16.41
CA ASN A 885 0.98 -12.28 16.24
C ASN A 885 0.70 -12.01 14.78
N ILE A 886 -0.16 -12.82 14.18
CA ILE A 886 -0.52 -12.69 12.77
C ILE A 886 -2.00 -12.33 12.69
N TYR A 887 -2.32 -11.33 11.88
CA TYR A 887 -3.67 -10.81 11.76
C TYR A 887 -4.11 -10.81 10.30
N ILE A 888 -5.31 -11.31 10.04
CA ILE A 888 -5.93 -11.26 8.72
C ILE A 888 -7.36 -10.75 8.83
N GLY A 889 -7.71 -9.78 7.98
CA GLY A 889 -9.05 -9.22 7.97
C GLY A 889 -9.31 -8.23 6.84
N PRO A 890 -10.51 -7.63 6.80
CA PRO A 890 -10.91 -6.62 5.82
C PRO A 890 -10.34 -5.23 6.06
N ASP A 891 -9.74 -4.94 7.23
CA ASP A 891 -9.10 -3.69 7.61
C ASP A 891 -8.14 -3.89 8.80
N SER A 892 -7.47 -2.82 9.27
CA SER A 892 -6.44 -2.93 10.32
C SER A 892 -6.98 -3.19 11.73
N VAL A 893 -8.28 -3.09 11.96
CA VAL A 893 -8.94 -3.26 13.26
C VAL A 893 -9.70 -4.58 13.30
N ASN A 894 -10.58 -4.80 12.34
CA ASN A 894 -11.41 -5.99 12.22
C ASN A 894 -10.59 -7.15 11.64
N THR A 895 -9.94 -7.93 12.51
CA THR A 895 -9.07 -9.04 12.07
C THR A 895 -9.27 -10.27 12.93
N GLN A 896 -9.13 -11.45 12.33
CA GLN A 896 -8.80 -12.66 13.08
C GLN A 896 -7.31 -12.64 13.44
N SER A 897 -6.95 -13.18 14.61
CA SER A 897 -5.58 -13.29 15.07
C SER A 897 -5.15 -14.74 15.25
N LEU A 898 -3.87 -15.00 15.04
CA LEU A 898 -3.21 -16.25 15.36
C LEU A 898 -1.88 -15.97 16.05
N PHE A 899 -1.62 -16.68 17.15
CA PHE A 899 -0.35 -16.63 17.87
C PHE A 899 0.57 -17.75 17.40
N ILE A 900 1.79 -17.40 16.97
CA ILE A 900 2.82 -18.36 16.56
C ILE A 900 3.89 -18.39 17.65
N GLU A 901 3.92 -19.49 18.42
CA GLU A 901 4.83 -19.69 19.56
C GLU A 901 6.16 -20.35 19.19
N LYS A 902 7.18 -20.11 20.03
CA LYS A 902 8.33 -21.01 20.17
C LYS A 902 7.94 -22.30 20.91
N ASN A 903 8.64 -23.38 20.59
CA ASN A 903 8.70 -24.62 21.37
C ASN A 903 8.90 -24.32 22.89
N GLU A 904 7.82 -24.34 23.68
CA GLU A 904 7.91 -24.46 25.13
C GLU A 904 8.24 -25.91 25.52
N LEU A 905 9.51 -26.30 25.35
CA LEU A 905 10.05 -27.49 26.01
C LEU A 905 11.18 -27.17 27.01
N ASN A 906 11.63 -25.92 27.11
CA ASN A 906 12.68 -25.53 28.06
C ASN A 906 12.19 -24.66 29.23
N ARG A 907 11.06 -23.93 29.09
CA ARG A 907 10.57 -23.02 30.14
C ARG A 907 10.21 -23.74 31.45
N LEU A 908 9.63 -24.95 31.36
CA LEU A 908 9.29 -25.76 32.53
C LEU A 908 10.54 -26.32 33.24
N GLN A 909 11.58 -26.68 32.49
CA GLN A 909 12.83 -27.19 33.08
C GLN A 909 13.63 -26.04 33.71
N ASP A 910 13.68 -24.88 33.06
CA ASP A 910 14.31 -23.66 33.60
C ASP A 910 13.59 -23.18 34.87
N ILE A 911 12.25 -23.22 34.90
CA ILE A 911 11.46 -22.87 36.10
C ILE A 911 11.64 -23.90 37.21
N VAL A 912 11.72 -25.20 36.89
CA VAL A 912 12.02 -26.25 37.88
C VAL A 912 13.45 -26.11 38.42
N ASP A 913 14.42 -25.80 37.57
CA ASP A 913 15.82 -25.64 37.97
C ASP A 913 16.01 -24.36 38.82
N ILE A 914 15.33 -23.26 38.47
CA ILE A 914 15.27 -22.01 39.27
C ILE A 914 14.55 -22.25 40.62
N ALA A 915 13.44 -22.98 40.62
CA ALA A 915 12.70 -23.32 41.84
C ALA A 915 13.49 -24.25 42.78
N THR A 916 14.33 -25.11 42.22
CA THR A 916 15.22 -26.01 42.97
C THR A 916 16.43 -25.26 43.55
N LEU A 917 16.91 -24.21 42.87
CA LEU A 917 18.06 -23.40 43.29
C LEU A 917 17.72 -22.30 44.32
N GLN A 918 16.49 -21.78 44.37
CA GLN A 918 16.13 -20.61 45.20
C GLN A 918 15.36 -20.90 46.51
N HIS A 919 15.27 -22.15 46.97
CA HIS A 919 14.66 -22.51 48.26
C HIS A 919 13.38 -21.71 48.64
N GLY A 920 12.35 -21.74 47.77
CA GLY A 920 10.97 -21.46 48.19
C GLY A 920 10.57 -19.98 48.37
N SER A 921 10.99 -19.10 47.46
CA SER A 921 10.35 -17.78 47.28
C SER A 921 8.87 -17.93 46.86
N ARG A 922 7.97 -17.18 47.53
CA ARG A 922 6.52 -17.16 47.24
C ARG A 922 6.20 -16.74 45.80
N ASN A 923 7.07 -15.96 45.17
CA ASN A 923 6.82 -15.39 43.85
C ASN A 923 7.00 -16.43 42.72
N VAL A 924 7.95 -17.35 42.87
CA VAL A 924 8.20 -18.43 41.87
C VAL A 924 7.04 -19.41 41.79
N LEU A 925 6.32 -19.63 42.90
CA LEU A 925 5.12 -20.47 42.94
C LEU A 925 3.88 -19.77 42.38
N HIS A 926 3.87 -18.44 42.39
CA HIS A 926 2.80 -17.62 41.84
C HIS A 926 2.84 -17.68 40.31
N ASP A 927 4.03 -17.56 39.73
CA ASP A 927 4.26 -17.69 38.28
C ASP A 927 3.94 -19.12 37.79
N LEU A 928 4.33 -20.14 38.56
CA LEU A 928 4.04 -21.55 38.23
C LEU A 928 2.52 -21.84 38.14
N ALA A 929 1.72 -21.24 39.01
CA ALA A 929 0.26 -21.40 39.01
C ALA A 929 -0.39 -20.67 37.82
N PHE A 930 0.16 -19.51 37.43
CA PHE A 930 -0.31 -18.72 36.30
C PHE A 930 -0.09 -19.45 34.97
N THR A 931 1.10 -20.02 34.77
CA THR A 931 1.45 -20.76 33.53
C THR A 931 0.66 -22.07 33.36
N LEU A 932 0.20 -22.69 34.45
CA LEU A 932 -0.55 -23.96 34.39
C LEU A 932 -2.03 -23.78 34.02
N ILE A 933 -2.56 -22.56 34.04
CA ILE A 933 -3.98 -22.26 33.78
C ILE A 933 -4.22 -21.85 32.31
N GLU A 934 -3.22 -21.31 31.60
CA GLU A 934 -3.39 -20.80 30.22
C GLU A 934 -3.31 -21.87 29.10
N GLY A 935 -2.99 -23.14 29.40
CA GLY A 935 -2.93 -24.19 28.38
C GLY A 935 -3.68 -25.45 28.81
N GLU A 936 -4.26 -26.19 27.85
CA GLU A 936 -4.95 -27.49 28.03
C GLU A 936 -4.04 -28.61 28.58
N LYS A 937 -3.44 -28.42 29.76
CA LYS A 937 -2.45 -29.31 30.40
C LYS A 937 -2.80 -29.62 31.86
N ILE A 938 -4.09 -29.62 32.21
CA ILE A 938 -4.63 -29.98 33.54
C ILE A 938 -4.10 -31.34 34.03
N LYS A 939 -3.89 -32.33 33.13
CA LYS A 939 -3.35 -33.65 33.47
C LYS A 939 -1.86 -33.65 33.89
N GLN A 940 -1.08 -32.65 33.50
CA GLN A 940 0.33 -32.52 33.91
C GLN A 940 0.47 -31.80 35.25
N ALA A 941 -0.43 -30.86 35.56
CA ALA A 941 -0.53 -30.21 36.87
C ALA A 941 -0.77 -31.24 37.99
N GLU A 942 -1.60 -32.26 37.75
CA GLU A 942 -1.88 -33.36 38.70
C GLU A 942 -0.61 -34.09 39.17
N LYS A 943 0.43 -34.17 38.32
CA LYS A 943 1.70 -34.83 38.63
C LYS A 943 2.60 -33.95 39.53
N ILE A 944 2.52 -32.63 39.37
CA ILE A 944 3.28 -31.61 40.14
C ILE A 944 2.66 -31.41 41.53
N PHE A 945 1.33 -31.43 41.66
CA PHE A 945 0.65 -31.29 42.96
C PHE A 945 0.79 -32.52 43.88
N ARG A 946 1.23 -33.67 43.36
CA ARG A 946 1.51 -34.88 44.15
C ARG A 946 2.92 -34.92 44.76
N THR A 947 3.77 -33.94 44.45
CA THR A 947 5.15 -33.86 44.96
C THR A 947 5.16 -33.57 46.47
N PRO A 948 5.94 -34.31 47.30
CA PRO A 948 5.84 -34.25 48.77
C PRO A 948 6.00 -32.85 49.40
N TRP A 949 6.73 -31.95 48.74
CA TRP A 949 7.03 -30.61 49.24
C TRP A 949 5.82 -29.66 49.24
N LEU A 950 4.88 -29.80 48.29
CA LEU A 950 3.66 -28.97 48.23
C LEU A 950 2.60 -29.35 49.29
N LYS A 951 2.67 -30.55 49.85
CA LYS A 951 1.72 -31.03 50.88
C LYS A 951 1.82 -30.26 52.22
N ALA A 952 2.92 -29.56 52.49
CA ALA A 952 3.21 -29.02 53.82
C ALA A 952 2.80 -27.56 54.06
N ARG A 953 2.43 -26.78 53.02
CA ARG A 953 2.11 -25.33 53.14
C ARG A 953 0.65 -24.96 52.80
N ASN A 954 -0.25 -25.95 52.80
CA ASN A 954 -1.61 -25.87 52.26
C ASN A 954 -2.65 -25.16 53.16
N SER A 955 -3.18 -24.04 52.65
CA SER A 955 -4.62 -23.67 52.72
C SER A 955 -4.91 -22.36 51.99
N ARG A 956 -3.98 -21.38 52.01
CA ARG A 956 -4.18 -20.05 51.39
C ARG A 956 -3.86 -19.97 49.88
N ILE A 957 -2.95 -20.79 49.39
CA ILE A 957 -2.46 -20.76 47.99
C ILE A 957 -3.58 -21.16 47.00
N ASN A 958 -4.42 -22.13 47.37
CA ASN A 958 -5.47 -22.66 46.51
C ASN A 958 -6.67 -21.70 46.31
N LEU A 959 -6.81 -20.68 47.16
CA LEU A 959 -7.89 -19.68 47.08
C LEU A 959 -7.55 -18.52 46.15
N HIS A 960 -6.27 -18.12 46.09
CA HIS A 960 -5.80 -17.04 45.23
C HIS A 960 -5.79 -17.43 43.75
N ALA A 961 -5.48 -18.69 43.41
CA ALA A 961 -5.56 -19.18 42.03
C ALA A 961 -6.97 -19.09 41.43
N LEU A 962 -8.01 -19.20 42.26
CA LEU A 962 -9.42 -19.02 41.86
C LEU A 962 -9.84 -17.55 41.75
N LEU A 963 -9.19 -16.65 42.50
CA LEU A 963 -9.48 -15.21 42.50
C LEU A 963 -8.83 -14.46 41.32
N PHE A 964 -7.81 -15.04 40.68
CA PHE A 964 -7.11 -14.47 39.52
C PHE A 964 -7.47 -15.14 38.19
N ALA A 965 -8.37 -16.13 38.20
CA ALA A 965 -8.92 -16.72 36.99
C ALA A 965 -9.97 -15.77 36.38
N ASP A 966 -9.51 -14.69 35.75
CA ASP A 966 -10.32 -13.79 34.93
C ASP A 966 -10.54 -14.40 33.53
N SER A 967 -11.01 -15.65 33.50
CA SER A 967 -11.23 -16.40 32.27
C SER A 967 -12.73 -16.56 32.03
N ASN A 968 -13.22 -16.11 30.87
CA ASN A 968 -14.59 -16.35 30.37
C ASN A 968 -14.90 -17.84 30.07
N ASN A 969 -14.09 -18.78 30.56
CA ASN A 969 -14.26 -20.22 30.36
C ASN A 969 -14.84 -20.88 31.63
N LEU A 970 -16.17 -20.97 31.66
CA LEU A 970 -16.94 -21.52 32.77
C LEU A 970 -16.58 -22.98 33.10
N ASP A 971 -16.31 -23.81 32.09
CA ASP A 971 -16.00 -25.23 32.27
C ASP A 971 -14.66 -25.43 32.98
N ALA A 972 -13.65 -24.64 32.63
CA ALA A 972 -12.34 -24.68 33.26
C ALA A 972 -12.40 -24.28 34.75
N LEU A 973 -13.21 -23.27 35.09
CA LEU A 973 -13.38 -22.82 36.46
C LEU A 973 -14.10 -23.88 37.32
N ILE A 974 -15.15 -24.50 36.77
CA ILE A 974 -15.88 -25.60 37.42
C ILE A 974 -14.95 -26.79 37.66
N GLU A 975 -14.12 -27.16 36.68
CA GLU A 975 -13.18 -28.26 36.80
C GLU A 975 -12.10 -27.97 37.86
N ALA A 976 -11.58 -26.74 37.91
CA ALA A 976 -10.62 -26.30 38.93
C ALA A 976 -11.21 -26.40 40.34
N ILE A 977 -12.47 -26.01 40.55
CA ILE A 977 -13.15 -26.13 41.85
C ILE A 977 -13.33 -27.60 42.24
N LYS A 978 -13.73 -28.46 41.29
CA LYS A 978 -13.89 -29.92 41.51
C LYS A 978 -12.57 -30.60 41.88
N LEU A 979 -11.46 -30.18 41.28
CA LEU A 979 -10.13 -30.69 41.61
C LEU A 979 -9.66 -30.19 42.98
N THR A 980 -9.86 -28.90 43.26
CA THR A 980 -9.35 -28.24 44.47
C THR A 980 -10.06 -28.71 45.74
N ARG A 981 -11.38 -28.94 45.69
CA ARG A 981 -12.17 -29.35 46.88
C ARG A 981 -11.74 -30.69 47.49
N ASN A 982 -11.11 -31.55 46.70
CA ASN A 982 -10.68 -32.89 47.09
C ASN A 982 -9.23 -32.92 47.61
N LEU A 983 -8.55 -31.77 47.66
CA LEU A 983 -7.18 -31.69 48.14
C LEU A 983 -7.11 -31.68 49.68
N PRO A 984 -6.17 -32.42 50.30
CA PRO A 984 -6.01 -32.45 51.75
C PRO A 984 -5.66 -31.05 52.32
N GLY A 985 -6.40 -30.61 53.34
CA GLY A 985 -6.19 -29.33 54.03
C GLY A 985 -6.94 -28.14 53.43
N VAL A 986 -7.77 -28.35 52.41
CA VAL A 986 -8.63 -27.30 51.85
C VAL A 986 -9.87 -27.10 52.72
N ASN A 987 -10.11 -25.86 53.14
CA ASN A 987 -11.35 -25.47 53.80
C ASN A 987 -12.43 -25.24 52.72
N GLN A 988 -13.33 -26.20 52.57
CA GLN A 988 -14.39 -26.15 51.55
C GLN A 988 -15.31 -24.94 51.74
N SER A 989 -15.59 -24.52 52.97
CA SER A 989 -16.40 -23.33 53.24
C SER A 989 -15.79 -22.05 52.67
N GLN A 990 -14.47 -21.89 52.80
CA GLN A 990 -13.75 -20.75 52.22
C GLN A 990 -13.67 -20.84 50.70
N LEU A 991 -13.40 -22.03 50.16
CA LEU A 991 -13.31 -22.27 48.72
C LEU A 991 -14.62 -21.90 48.01
N PHE A 992 -15.74 -22.43 48.49
CA PHE A 992 -17.04 -22.18 47.89
C PHE A 992 -17.52 -20.75 48.12
N THR A 993 -17.20 -20.14 49.27
CA THR A 993 -17.46 -18.71 49.51
C THR A 993 -16.74 -17.83 48.48
N SER A 994 -15.48 -18.10 48.18
CA SER A 994 -14.73 -17.35 47.15
C SER A 994 -15.25 -17.62 45.74
N ALA A 995 -15.56 -18.89 45.40
CA ALA A 995 -16.12 -19.23 44.10
C ALA A 995 -17.45 -18.51 43.82
N ILE A 996 -18.31 -18.37 44.84
CA ILE A 996 -19.56 -17.61 44.72
C ILE A 996 -19.28 -16.13 44.46
N ARG A 997 -18.30 -15.52 45.15
CA ARG A 997 -17.95 -14.10 44.91
C ARG A 997 -17.46 -13.87 43.48
N VAL A 998 -16.66 -14.80 42.94
CA VAL A 998 -16.20 -14.73 41.54
C VAL A 998 -17.37 -14.91 40.58
N ALA A 999 -18.23 -15.90 40.78
CA ALA A 999 -19.42 -16.12 39.95
C ALA A 999 -20.35 -14.89 39.93
N LEU A 1000 -20.46 -14.19 41.06
CA LEU A 1000 -21.21 -12.94 41.18
C LEU A 1000 -20.55 -11.77 40.46
N ARG A 1001 -19.24 -11.60 40.60
CA ARG A 1001 -18.47 -10.58 39.89
C ARG A 1001 -18.59 -10.74 38.37
N LEU A 1002 -18.62 -11.99 37.89
CA LEU A 1002 -18.72 -12.32 36.46
C LEU A 1002 -20.16 -12.42 35.93
N ASN A 1003 -21.18 -12.21 36.78
CA ASN A 1003 -22.60 -12.32 36.45
C ASN A 1003 -23.00 -13.67 35.79
N GLN A 1004 -22.43 -14.79 36.25
CA GLN A 1004 -22.65 -16.14 35.69
C GLN A 1004 -23.72 -16.91 36.48
N SER A 1005 -25.00 -16.78 36.09
CA SER A 1005 -26.12 -17.43 36.79
C SER A 1005 -26.01 -18.96 36.86
N ASP A 1006 -25.54 -19.59 35.80
CA ASP A 1006 -25.47 -21.05 35.69
C ASP A 1006 -24.39 -21.63 36.62
N MET A 1007 -23.32 -20.87 36.86
CA MET A 1007 -22.28 -21.21 37.83
C MET A 1007 -22.82 -21.14 39.26
N ILE A 1008 -23.62 -20.11 39.57
CA ILE A 1008 -24.24 -19.94 40.89
C ILE A 1008 -25.19 -21.11 41.16
N ASP A 1009 -26.00 -21.51 40.17
CA ASP A 1009 -26.90 -22.66 40.29
C ASP A 1009 -26.13 -23.97 40.51
N TRP A 1010 -25.01 -24.17 39.79
CA TRP A 1010 -24.12 -25.32 40.00
C TRP A 1010 -23.50 -25.33 41.41
N LEU A 1011 -22.97 -24.19 41.86
CA LEU A 1011 -22.39 -24.04 43.20
C LEU A 1011 -23.41 -24.31 44.30
N ILE A 1012 -24.64 -23.80 44.17
CA ILE A 1012 -25.75 -24.05 45.09
C ILE A 1012 -26.01 -25.54 45.24
N LYS A 1013 -26.10 -26.27 44.11
CA LYS A 1013 -26.32 -27.71 44.11
C LYS A 1013 -25.21 -28.45 44.85
N GLU A 1014 -23.95 -28.13 44.55
CA GLU A 1014 -22.79 -28.76 45.20
C GLU A 1014 -22.74 -28.47 46.71
N ILE A 1015 -23.12 -27.26 47.13
CA ILE A 1015 -23.16 -26.87 48.55
C ILE A 1015 -24.24 -27.66 49.31
N GLN A 1016 -25.42 -27.84 48.71
CA GLN A 1016 -26.51 -28.61 49.32
C GLN A 1016 -26.18 -30.09 49.40
N GLU A 1017 -25.70 -30.68 48.31
CA GLU A 1017 -25.36 -32.12 48.24
C GLU A 1017 -24.26 -32.49 49.24
N ASN A 1018 -23.27 -31.60 49.43
CA ASN A 1018 -22.12 -31.86 50.29
C ASN A 1018 -22.23 -31.21 51.68
N ARG A 1019 -23.37 -30.57 52.01
CA ARG A 1019 -23.63 -29.85 53.28
C ARG A 1019 -22.50 -28.88 53.67
N ILE A 1020 -22.00 -28.12 52.70
CA ILE A 1020 -20.87 -27.19 52.92
C ILE A 1020 -21.37 -25.97 53.69
N GLN A 1021 -20.80 -25.70 54.87
CA GLN A 1021 -21.15 -24.51 55.64
C GLN A 1021 -20.66 -23.24 54.93
N LEU A 1022 -21.44 -22.16 54.93
CA LEU A 1022 -21.08 -20.88 54.30
C LEU A 1022 -21.01 -19.74 55.30
N ASP A 1023 -20.29 -18.67 54.92
CA ASP A 1023 -20.41 -17.38 55.60
C ASP A 1023 -21.87 -16.89 55.54
N ILE A 1024 -22.40 -16.45 56.68
CA ILE A 1024 -23.80 -16.06 56.81
C ILE A 1024 -24.25 -14.97 55.84
N ARG A 1025 -23.35 -14.11 55.36
CA ARG A 1025 -23.67 -13.07 54.37
C ARG A 1025 -23.89 -13.66 52.98
N ILE A 1026 -23.05 -14.62 52.60
CA ILE A 1026 -23.15 -15.32 51.31
C ILE A 1026 -24.36 -16.25 51.30
N LYS A 1027 -24.64 -16.95 52.41
CA LYS A 1027 -25.86 -17.76 52.52
C LYS A 1027 -27.11 -16.91 52.32
N LYS A 1028 -27.21 -15.75 52.97
CA LYS A 1028 -28.36 -14.83 52.82
C LYS A 1028 -28.55 -14.38 51.37
N TYR A 1029 -27.46 -14.12 50.65
CA TYR A 1029 -27.52 -13.78 49.24
C TYR A 1029 -28.10 -14.93 48.40
N LEU A 1030 -27.59 -16.16 48.59
CA LEU A 1030 -28.09 -17.32 47.86
C LEU A 1030 -29.54 -17.67 48.22
N ASP A 1031 -29.94 -17.50 49.49
CA ASP A 1031 -31.33 -17.65 49.92
C ASP A 1031 -32.25 -16.66 49.18
N ALA A 1032 -31.81 -15.41 49.00
CA ALA A 1032 -32.55 -14.40 48.23
C ALA A 1032 -32.60 -14.74 46.72
N HIS A 1033 -31.50 -15.26 46.17
CA HIS A 1033 -31.44 -15.72 44.78
C HIS A 1033 -32.37 -16.92 44.52
N LEU A 1034 -32.48 -17.85 45.48
CA LEU A 1034 -33.41 -18.98 45.39
C LEU A 1034 -34.86 -18.53 45.51
N LEU A 1035 -35.16 -17.63 46.45
CA LEU A 1035 -36.50 -17.06 46.63
C LEU A 1035 -36.97 -16.28 45.39
N SER A 1036 -36.09 -15.54 44.71
CA SER A 1036 -36.44 -14.84 43.46
C SER A 1036 -36.77 -15.80 42.31
N LYS A 1037 -36.27 -17.04 42.36
CA LYS A 1037 -36.60 -18.14 41.45
C LYS A 1037 -37.77 -19.02 41.95
N GLY A 1038 -38.42 -18.66 43.07
CA GLY A 1038 -39.54 -19.41 43.64
C GLY A 1038 -39.13 -20.74 44.32
N LEU A 1039 -37.86 -20.86 44.73
CA LEU A 1039 -37.30 -22.05 45.39
C LEU A 1039 -37.10 -21.81 46.89
N ASP A 1040 -37.12 -22.89 47.68
CA ASP A 1040 -36.88 -22.82 49.12
C ASP A 1040 -35.43 -22.39 49.45
N PRO A 1041 -35.22 -21.62 50.54
CA PRO A 1041 -33.88 -21.25 51.02
C PRO A 1041 -32.96 -22.45 51.29
N LEU A 1042 -31.64 -22.22 51.26
CA LEU A 1042 -30.64 -23.26 51.53
C LEU A 1042 -30.80 -23.84 52.94
N ASN A 1043 -31.03 -25.16 53.03
CA ASN A 1043 -31.07 -25.91 54.29
C ASN A 1043 -29.67 -26.40 54.71
N ILE A 1044 -28.78 -25.45 55.02
CA ILE A 1044 -27.40 -25.69 55.48
C ILE A 1044 -27.08 -24.79 56.68
N GLU A 1045 -26.20 -25.25 57.58
CA GLU A 1045 -25.70 -24.41 58.68
C GLU A 1045 -24.76 -23.30 58.14
N ALA A 1046 -24.94 -22.07 58.62
CA ALA A 1046 -24.02 -20.96 58.33
C ALA A 1046 -23.19 -20.60 59.56
N TYR A 1047 -21.95 -20.18 59.33
CA TYR A 1047 -21.09 -19.64 60.39
C TYR A 1047 -21.01 -18.12 60.30
N LYS A 1048 -20.86 -17.46 61.47
CA LYS A 1048 -20.49 -16.05 61.54
C LYS A 1048 -18.96 -15.98 61.49
N SER A 1049 -18.39 -15.25 60.52
CA SER A 1049 -16.95 -15.00 60.52
C SER A 1049 -16.55 -14.22 61.78
N GLN A 1050 -15.94 -14.88 62.76
CA GLN A 1050 -15.17 -14.18 63.79
C GLN A 1050 -13.77 -13.92 63.22
N ASN A 1051 -13.45 -12.67 62.89
CA ASN A 1051 -12.05 -12.26 62.82
C ASN A 1051 -11.85 -10.86 63.41
N LYS A 1052 -11.11 -10.86 64.52
CA LYS A 1052 -10.74 -9.73 65.36
C LYS A 1052 -9.25 -9.34 65.15
N ASN A 1053 -8.61 -9.83 64.10
CA ASN A 1053 -7.17 -9.67 63.81
C ASN A 1053 -6.88 -9.43 62.30
N GLU A 1054 -7.47 -8.39 61.71
CA GLU A 1054 -7.05 -7.83 60.41
C GLU A 1054 -6.70 -6.35 60.60
N LYS A 1055 -5.65 -6.09 61.39
CA LYS A 1055 -5.04 -4.75 61.45
C LYS A 1055 -3.71 -4.63 60.68
N ASP A 1056 -3.24 -5.70 60.03
CA ASP A 1056 -2.00 -5.69 59.23
C ASP A 1056 -2.18 -6.15 57.76
N SER A 1057 -3.39 -6.07 57.20
CA SER A 1057 -3.61 -6.23 55.75
C SER A 1057 -4.59 -5.22 55.15
N ILE A 1058 -4.81 -4.09 55.84
CA ILE A 1058 -5.53 -2.95 55.29
C ILE A 1058 -4.51 -2.08 54.53
N SER A 1059 -4.06 -2.56 53.37
CA SER A 1059 -3.37 -1.70 52.39
C SER A 1059 -3.72 -2.04 50.93
N SER A 1060 -4.77 -2.82 50.69
CA SER A 1060 -5.36 -3.02 49.36
C SER A 1060 -6.88 -2.97 49.46
N ALA A 1061 -7.40 -1.82 49.91
CA ALA A 1061 -8.81 -1.51 49.81
C ALA A 1061 -9.10 -0.90 48.43
N SER A 1062 -9.24 -1.75 47.42
CA SER A 1062 -9.93 -1.43 46.16
C SER A 1062 -10.96 -2.48 45.76
N ASP A 1063 -11.00 -3.66 46.42
CA ASP A 1063 -11.88 -4.77 46.04
C ASP A 1063 -13.16 -4.94 46.89
N ASP A 1064 -13.31 -4.19 47.99
CA ASP A 1064 -14.48 -4.29 48.88
C ASP A 1064 -15.61 -3.29 48.53
N TYR A 1065 -15.41 -2.44 47.51
CA TYR A 1065 -16.43 -1.48 47.05
C TYR A 1065 -17.46 -2.10 46.09
N ASP A 1066 -17.11 -3.14 45.33
CA ASP A 1066 -18.03 -3.78 44.37
C ASP A 1066 -19.05 -4.72 45.03
N GLY A 1067 -18.66 -5.38 46.13
CA GLY A 1067 -19.57 -6.27 46.87
C GLY A 1067 -20.70 -5.51 47.58
N MET A 1068 -20.47 -4.26 48.00
CA MET A 1068 -21.50 -3.42 48.61
C MET A 1068 -22.46 -2.80 47.59
N ASN A 1069 -22.01 -2.52 46.36
CA ASN A 1069 -22.87 -1.96 45.32
C ASN A 1069 -23.86 -2.99 44.75
N ILE A 1070 -23.51 -4.27 44.71
CA ILE A 1070 -24.46 -5.35 44.35
C ILE A 1070 -25.52 -5.56 45.46
N LEU A 1071 -25.20 -5.24 46.71
CA LEU A 1071 -26.13 -5.27 47.85
C LEU A 1071 -27.02 -4.01 47.96
N LEU A 1072 -26.71 -2.96 47.19
CA LEU A 1072 -27.48 -1.70 47.13
C LEU A 1072 -28.33 -1.60 45.85
N SER A 1073 -28.05 -2.42 44.81
CA SER A 1073 -28.80 -2.46 43.55
C SER A 1073 -29.85 -3.58 43.46
N LEU A 1074 -29.86 -4.52 44.41
CA LEU A 1074 -30.92 -5.49 44.70
C LEU A 1074 -31.74 -5.01 45.90
#